data_AF-A0A1E5P6C7-F1
#
_entry.id   AF-A0A1E5P6C7-F1
#
_cell.length_a   1.000
_cell.length_b   1.000
_cell.length_c   1.000
_cell.angle_alpha   90.00
_cell.angle_beta   90.00
_cell.angle_gamma   90.00
#
_symmetry.space_group_name_H-M   'P 1'
#
loop_
_entity.id
_entity.type
_entity.pdbx_description
1 polymer ?
#
loop_
_entity_poly.entity_id
_entity_poly.type
_entity_poly.pdbx_seq_one_letter_code
_entity_poly.pdbx_strand_id
1 'polypeptide(L)'
;MAGEQQAAAVPAEARERHAQLAEQIEEHRFRYYVKDQPVISDAEFDKLLRTLEGLEDEYPELRTPDSPTQKVAGAYETDFTAVQHRERMLSLDNAFDDEELSAWGERVAGELGTVPYHLLCELKVDGLAVNLTYEKGRLTRAATRGDGRTGEDITPNVRTIAGIPDRLKGDRIPDLVEIRGEVYFPMEKFQELNARLVAAEDKPFANPRNAAAGSLRQKDPKVTASRPLHMVVHGIGAREGFDIDRLSQAYELLREWGLPVARHNRVVEDLAGVREFIAYFGENRHSVEHEIDGVVVKLDEIRLQGRLGSTSRAPRWAIAWKYAPEEVNTKLVNIRVGVGRTGRVTPYAQVEPVTVAGSEVEFATLHNQEVVKAKGVRIGDTVVLRKAGDVIPEILGPVVDLRDGSEREFVMPSECPECGTPLRPMKEADIDLRCPNARSCPAQLRERLFYLAGRKSLDIENFGYVAAAALTRPLEPAEPPLRDEGDLFDLRVEQLLPIKSYVLDQDSGLPKRDPKTGEEKIVTFFANQEGEPKKNTLAMLENIAAAKQRPLARVITGLSIRHVGPVAAEALAREFRSIDRIEHATEGELAAVEGVGPIIAASLKQWFEEDWHREILRKWRAAGVRMEEEGAGEEQGPRPLEGLTVVVTGTLQNYTRDGAKEALQNLGAKVTGSVSKKTGFVVVGDSPGSKYDKAMQLKVPVLNEEGFAVLLAEGPDAAREAAVPTEE
;
A
#
# COMPACT_ATOMS: atom_id res chain seq x y z
N MET A 1 37.78 -13.45 53.98
CA MET A 1 38.62 -13.54 52.77
C MET A 1 37.90 -14.43 51.77
N ALA A 2 36.82 -13.93 51.19
CA ALA A 2 36.14 -14.55 50.05
C ALA A 2 36.29 -13.51 48.94
N GLY A 3 37.09 -13.83 47.93
CA GLY A 3 37.33 -12.94 46.81
C GLY A 3 36.06 -12.85 45.96
N GLU A 4 35.51 -11.65 45.87
CA GLU A 4 34.59 -11.29 44.80
C GLU A 4 35.36 -11.42 43.48
N GLN A 5 35.08 -12.50 42.72
CA GLN A 5 35.45 -12.57 41.32
C GLN A 5 34.62 -11.54 40.56
N GLN A 6 35.22 -10.39 40.26
CA GLN A 6 34.74 -9.51 39.20
C GLN A 6 34.62 -10.33 37.91
N ALA A 7 33.40 -10.53 37.42
CA ALA A 7 33.16 -10.99 36.06
C ALA A 7 33.85 -10.02 35.12
N ALA A 8 34.88 -10.49 34.42
CA ALA A 8 35.62 -9.68 33.46
C ALA A 8 34.69 -9.36 32.29
N ALA A 9 34.28 -8.08 32.18
CA ALA A 9 33.48 -7.60 31.06
C ALA A 9 34.16 -7.95 29.74
N VAL A 10 33.41 -8.48 28.77
CA VAL A 10 33.96 -8.90 27.48
C VAL A 10 34.69 -7.73 26.80
N PRO A 11 35.98 -7.89 26.42
CA PRO A 11 36.75 -6.89 25.71
C PRO A 11 36.03 -6.43 24.43
N ALA A 12 36.10 -5.15 24.10
CA ALA A 12 35.47 -4.60 22.89
C ALA A 12 35.99 -5.29 21.62
N GLU A 13 37.29 -5.61 21.58
CA GLU A 13 37.93 -6.33 20.47
C GLU A 13 37.37 -7.75 20.30
N ALA A 14 37.08 -8.47 21.40
CA ALA A 14 36.46 -9.80 21.34
C ALA A 14 35.02 -9.73 20.82
N ARG A 15 34.25 -8.71 21.24
CA ARG A 15 32.89 -8.44 20.70
C ARG A 15 32.91 -8.14 19.21
N GLU A 16 33.85 -7.31 18.76
CA GLU A 16 33.98 -6.96 17.35
C GLU A 16 34.39 -8.17 16.51
N ARG A 17 35.35 -8.97 16.98
CA ARG A 17 35.81 -10.19 16.31
C ARG A 17 34.72 -11.26 16.25
N HIS A 18 33.93 -11.41 17.31
CA HIS A 18 32.76 -12.30 17.33
C HIS A 18 31.73 -11.89 16.29
N ALA A 19 31.37 -10.61 16.25
CA ALA A 19 30.44 -10.08 15.26
C ALA A 19 30.93 -10.29 13.82
N GLN A 20 32.22 -10.08 13.55
CA GLN A 20 32.83 -10.31 12.23
C GLN A 20 32.81 -11.78 11.82
N LEU A 21 33.18 -12.70 12.72
CA LEU A 21 33.17 -14.14 12.44
C LEU A 21 31.75 -14.66 12.24
N ALA A 22 30.82 -14.26 13.11
CA ALA A 22 29.41 -14.62 13.00
C ALA A 22 28.83 -14.16 11.66
N GLU A 23 29.19 -12.95 11.23
CA GLU A 23 28.80 -12.43 9.92
C GLU A 23 29.36 -13.23 8.74
N GLN A 24 30.67 -13.51 8.74
CA GLN A 24 31.29 -14.29 7.66
C GLN A 24 30.65 -15.67 7.52
N ILE A 25 30.38 -16.33 8.66
CA ILE A 25 29.73 -17.63 8.69
C ILE A 25 28.33 -17.57 8.08
N GLU A 26 27.50 -16.58 8.45
CA GLU A 26 26.16 -16.44 7.88
C GLU A 26 26.18 -16.07 6.39
N GLU A 27 27.14 -15.27 5.95
CA GLU A 27 27.32 -14.98 4.52
C GLU A 27 27.67 -16.26 3.75
N HIS A 28 28.60 -17.07 4.25
CA HIS A 28 28.99 -18.33 3.62
C HIS A 28 27.85 -19.36 3.65
N ARG A 29 27.09 -19.45 4.75
CA ARG A 29 25.88 -20.30 4.83
C ARG A 29 24.85 -19.89 3.79
N PHE A 30 24.57 -18.59 3.65
CA PHE A 30 23.61 -18.10 2.66
C PHE A 30 24.08 -18.40 1.23
N ARG A 31 25.37 -18.19 0.93
CA ARG A 31 25.96 -18.53 -0.37
C ARG A 31 25.88 -20.03 -0.68
N TYR A 32 26.16 -20.87 0.31
CA TYR A 32 26.12 -22.33 0.18
C TYR A 32 24.69 -22.84 0.03
N TYR A 33 23.79 -22.47 0.95
CA TYR A 33 22.45 -23.04 1.02
C TYR A 33 21.43 -22.37 0.11
N VAL A 34 21.59 -21.10 -0.30
CA VAL A 34 20.58 -20.35 -1.07
C VAL A 34 21.05 -20.02 -2.48
N LYS A 35 22.30 -19.56 -2.64
CA LYS A 35 22.85 -19.18 -3.95
C LYS A 35 23.49 -20.34 -4.70
N ASP A 36 23.72 -21.49 -4.06
CA ASP A 36 24.52 -22.61 -4.57
C ASP A 36 25.88 -22.16 -5.14
N GLN A 37 26.52 -21.16 -4.50
CA GLN A 37 27.79 -20.53 -4.92
C GLN A 37 28.77 -20.35 -3.75
N PRO A 38 29.27 -21.44 -3.14
CA PRO A 38 30.27 -21.34 -2.07
C PRO A 38 31.58 -20.74 -2.59
N VAL A 39 32.17 -19.84 -1.81
CA VAL A 39 33.46 -19.19 -2.13
C VAL A 39 34.62 -19.65 -1.26
N ILE A 40 34.34 -20.46 -0.25
CA ILE A 40 35.32 -21.12 0.62
C ILE A 40 35.00 -22.62 0.68
N SER A 41 36.02 -23.43 0.95
CA SER A 41 35.86 -24.87 1.16
C SER A 41 35.19 -25.19 2.50
N ASP A 42 34.58 -26.38 2.61
CA ASP A 42 33.99 -26.86 3.87
C ASP A 42 35.01 -26.84 5.02
N ALA A 43 36.29 -27.15 4.75
CA ALA A 43 37.36 -27.11 5.75
C ALA A 43 37.68 -25.68 6.25
N GLU A 44 37.59 -24.68 5.37
CA GLU A 44 37.76 -23.27 5.75
C GLU A 44 36.55 -22.76 6.52
N PHE A 45 35.34 -23.18 6.14
CA PHE A 45 34.12 -22.88 6.87
C PHE A 45 34.14 -23.46 8.29
N ASP A 46 34.51 -24.73 8.42
CA ASP A 46 34.68 -25.40 9.72
C ASP A 46 35.72 -24.69 10.59
N LYS A 47 36.78 -24.16 9.98
CA LYS A 47 37.78 -23.37 10.70
C LYS A 47 37.20 -22.06 11.23
N LEU A 48 36.38 -21.35 10.43
CA LEU A 48 35.70 -20.14 10.88
C LEU A 48 34.73 -20.44 12.03
N LEU A 49 33.92 -21.50 11.89
CA LEU A 49 32.96 -21.92 12.91
C LEU A 49 33.66 -22.30 14.21
N ARG A 50 34.73 -23.10 14.17
CA ARG A 50 35.54 -23.43 15.35
C ARG A 50 36.21 -22.22 15.98
N THR A 51 36.59 -21.24 15.18
CA THR A 51 37.17 -19.99 15.70
C THR A 51 36.10 -19.17 16.44
N LEU A 52 34.87 -19.14 15.93
CA LEU A 52 33.74 -18.51 16.61
C LEU A 52 33.37 -19.25 17.91
N GLU A 53 33.30 -20.59 17.87
CA GLU A 53 33.04 -21.43 19.04
C GLU A 53 34.10 -21.23 20.12
N GLY A 54 35.39 -21.22 19.75
CA GLY A 54 36.47 -20.96 20.70
C GLY A 54 36.39 -19.57 21.36
N LEU A 55 35.92 -18.56 20.62
CA LEU A 55 35.73 -17.21 21.15
C LEU A 55 34.53 -17.14 22.12
N GLU A 56 33.47 -17.91 21.86
CA GLU A 56 32.33 -18.05 22.76
C GLU A 56 32.65 -18.90 24.01
N ASP A 57 33.54 -19.87 23.90
CA ASP A 57 34.01 -20.65 25.03
C ASP A 57 34.92 -19.81 25.95
N GLU A 58 35.73 -18.92 25.38
CA GLU A 58 36.55 -17.95 26.13
C GLU A 58 35.68 -16.84 26.77
N TYR A 59 34.65 -16.38 26.06
CA TYR A 59 33.71 -15.35 26.53
C TYR A 59 32.25 -15.84 26.42
N PRO A 60 31.73 -16.57 27.43
CA PRO A 60 30.39 -17.15 27.39
C PRO A 60 29.25 -16.15 27.16
N GLU A 61 29.43 -14.89 27.55
CA GLU A 61 28.48 -13.80 27.32
C GLU A 61 28.24 -13.50 25.83
N LEU A 62 29.13 -13.91 24.92
CA LEU A 62 28.99 -13.73 23.47
C LEU A 62 28.09 -14.78 22.81
N ARG A 63 27.78 -15.88 23.50
CA ARG A 63 26.92 -16.94 22.98
C ARG A 63 25.45 -16.52 23.07
N THR A 64 25.04 -15.70 22.11
CA THR A 64 23.67 -15.21 21.98
C THR A 64 22.81 -16.15 21.14
N PRO A 65 21.47 -16.13 21.27
CA PRO A 65 20.57 -16.87 20.38
C PRO A 65 20.76 -16.56 18.89
N ASP A 66 21.29 -15.36 18.58
CA ASP A 66 21.57 -14.93 17.21
C ASP A 66 22.90 -15.45 16.66
N SER A 67 23.75 -16.04 17.49
CA SER A 67 25.02 -16.59 17.05
C SER A 67 24.82 -17.75 16.07
N PRO A 68 25.62 -17.82 15.00
CA PRO A 68 25.62 -18.95 14.07
C PRO A 68 25.83 -20.31 14.73
N THR A 69 26.51 -20.37 15.89
CA THR A 69 26.73 -21.61 16.66
C THR A 69 25.44 -22.12 17.30
N GLN A 70 24.44 -21.26 17.52
CA GLN A 70 23.15 -21.60 18.14
C GLN A 70 22.05 -21.87 17.11
N LYS A 71 22.31 -21.57 15.82
CA LYS A 71 21.34 -21.71 14.72
C LYS A 71 21.52 -23.04 14.00
N VAL A 72 20.42 -23.77 13.81
CA VAL A 72 20.39 -24.96 12.95
C VAL A 72 20.38 -24.48 11.50
N ALA A 73 21.39 -24.88 10.72
CA ALA A 73 21.45 -24.59 9.29
C ALA A 73 20.31 -25.33 8.58
N GLY A 74 19.27 -24.63 8.11
CA GLY A 74 18.21 -25.37 7.39
C GLY A 74 17.01 -24.63 6.80
N ALA A 75 16.63 -23.43 7.25
CA ALA A 75 15.45 -22.77 6.68
C ALA A 75 15.66 -21.26 6.58
N TYR A 76 16.14 -20.80 5.42
CA TYR A 76 15.95 -19.41 5.03
C TYR A 76 14.54 -19.31 4.46
N GLU A 77 13.55 -19.09 5.32
CA GLU A 77 12.19 -18.74 4.89
C GLU A 77 11.97 -17.23 5.07
N THR A 78 11.23 -16.64 4.15
CA THR A 78 10.79 -15.25 4.24
C THR A 78 9.38 -15.20 4.79
N ASP A 79 9.24 -14.70 6.02
CA ASP A 79 7.96 -14.59 6.72
C ASP A 79 7.11 -13.37 6.32
N PHE A 80 7.64 -12.50 5.44
CA PHE A 80 6.98 -11.26 4.98
C PHE A 80 6.45 -10.41 6.14
N THR A 81 7.21 -10.32 7.22
CA THR A 81 6.84 -9.54 8.39
C THR A 81 6.65 -8.07 8.02
N ALA A 82 5.69 -7.43 8.68
CA ALA A 82 5.42 -6.02 8.46
C ALA A 82 6.57 -5.18 9.03
N VAL A 83 7.10 -4.26 8.22
CA VAL A 83 8.23 -3.42 8.61
C VAL A 83 7.95 -1.96 8.29
N GLN A 84 8.11 -1.10 9.30
CA GLN A 84 7.97 0.34 9.13
C GLN A 84 9.22 0.93 8.46
N HIS A 85 9.01 1.74 7.43
CA HIS A 85 10.07 2.52 6.77
C HIS A 85 10.50 3.67 7.68
N ARG A 86 11.81 3.94 7.77
CA ARG A 86 12.32 5.07 8.59
C ARG A 86 11.87 6.40 7.99
N GLU A 87 11.90 6.49 6.67
CA GLU A 87 11.29 7.58 5.92
C GLU A 87 10.20 7.04 4.99
N ARG A 88 9.05 7.73 4.93
CA ARG A 88 7.91 7.30 4.11
C ARG A 88 8.29 7.19 2.63
N MET A 89 7.87 6.10 2.00
CA MET A 89 7.95 5.92 0.55
C MET A 89 6.67 6.43 -0.10
N LEU A 90 6.74 7.59 -0.76
CA LEU A 90 5.60 8.22 -1.41
C LEU A 90 5.38 7.68 -2.84
N SER A 91 4.19 7.95 -3.39
CA SER A 91 3.95 7.82 -4.83
C SER A 91 4.39 9.10 -5.55
N LEU A 92 4.41 9.09 -6.88
CA LEU A 92 4.50 10.30 -7.69
C LEU A 92 3.10 10.72 -8.17
N ASP A 93 2.91 12.02 -8.34
CA ASP A 93 1.80 12.54 -9.16
C ASP A 93 2.18 12.40 -10.65
N ASN A 94 1.17 12.33 -11.52
CA ASN A 94 1.37 12.09 -12.94
C ASN A 94 1.13 13.36 -13.76
N ALA A 95 1.84 13.48 -14.88
CA ALA A 95 1.50 14.33 -16.02
C ALA A 95 1.31 13.44 -17.26
N PHE A 96 0.25 13.65 -18.02
CA PHE A 96 -0.07 12.90 -19.24
C PHE A 96 0.12 13.73 -20.51
N ASP A 97 0.23 15.05 -20.37
CA ASP A 97 0.42 15.98 -21.48
C ASP A 97 1.29 17.19 -21.07
N ASP A 98 1.64 18.00 -22.07
CA ASP A 98 2.55 19.13 -21.91
C ASP A 98 1.97 20.25 -21.04
N GLU A 99 0.65 20.39 -21.02
CA GLU A 99 -0.03 21.39 -20.21
C GLU A 99 0.10 21.03 -18.72
N GLU A 100 -0.11 19.76 -18.36
CA GLU A 100 0.08 19.27 -16.99
C GLU A 100 1.53 19.38 -16.51
N LEU A 101 2.51 19.06 -17.37
CA LEU A 101 3.94 19.22 -17.05
C LEU A 101 4.32 20.69 -16.88
N SER A 102 3.83 21.56 -17.77
CA SER A 102 4.05 23.01 -17.67
C SER A 102 3.46 23.57 -16.40
N ALA A 103 2.23 23.19 -16.06
CA ALA A 103 1.58 23.61 -14.82
C ALA A 103 2.34 23.16 -13.58
N TRP A 104 2.95 21.96 -13.60
CA TRP A 104 3.83 21.53 -12.51
C TRP A 104 5.09 22.39 -12.41
N GLY A 105 5.77 22.64 -13.53
CA GLY A 105 6.98 23.47 -13.52
C GLY A 105 6.72 24.92 -13.13
N GLU A 106 5.59 25.50 -13.52
CA GLU A 106 5.14 26.84 -13.07
C GLU A 106 4.92 26.89 -11.55
N ARG A 107 4.31 25.84 -10.97
CA ARG A 107 4.15 25.75 -9.50
C ARG A 107 5.51 25.68 -8.79
N VAL A 108 6.43 24.88 -9.30
CA VAL A 108 7.79 24.76 -8.75
C VAL A 108 8.52 26.11 -8.84
N ALA A 109 8.52 26.75 -10.02
CA ALA A 109 9.12 28.05 -10.23
C ALA A 109 8.50 29.13 -9.34
N GLY A 110 7.17 29.13 -9.19
CA GLY A 110 6.45 30.07 -8.33
C GLY A 110 6.80 29.93 -6.85
N GLU A 111 6.94 28.71 -6.33
CA GLU A 111 7.33 28.48 -4.93
C GLU A 111 8.82 28.81 -4.66
N LEU A 112 9.69 28.64 -5.66
CA LEU A 112 11.14 28.87 -5.54
C LEU A 112 11.57 30.31 -5.87
N GLY A 113 10.79 31.03 -6.68
CA GLY A 113 11.09 32.40 -7.10
C GLY A 113 12.33 32.47 -7.99
N THR A 114 13.32 33.27 -7.59
CA THR A 114 14.56 33.49 -8.36
C THR A 114 15.71 32.53 -7.98
N VAL A 115 15.43 31.52 -7.15
CA VAL A 115 16.46 30.56 -6.74
C VAL A 115 16.78 29.66 -7.93
N PRO A 116 18.06 29.54 -8.36
CA PRO A 116 18.43 28.64 -9.43
C PRO A 116 18.30 27.17 -8.98
N TYR A 117 17.80 26.32 -9.87
CA TYR A 117 17.65 24.88 -9.65
C TYR A 117 17.83 24.12 -10.96
N HIS A 118 18.08 22.81 -10.86
CA HIS A 118 18.16 21.91 -12.01
C HIS A 118 17.11 20.81 -11.90
N LEU A 119 16.81 20.18 -13.02
CA LEU A 119 15.88 19.06 -13.11
C LEU A 119 16.64 17.79 -13.47
N LEU A 120 16.40 16.72 -12.73
CA LEU A 120 16.95 15.40 -12.96
C LEU A 120 15.85 14.54 -13.62
N CYS A 121 16.12 14.12 -14.85
CA CYS A 121 15.29 13.22 -15.63
C CYS A 121 15.79 11.78 -15.50
N GLU A 122 14.86 10.86 -15.25
CA GLU A 122 15.13 9.44 -15.10
C GLU A 122 14.06 8.63 -15.83
N LEU A 123 14.43 7.43 -16.30
CA LEU A 123 13.45 6.53 -16.87
C LEU A 123 12.56 5.96 -15.77
N LYS A 124 11.24 6.00 -15.99
CA LYS A 124 10.30 5.41 -15.05
C LYS A 124 10.18 3.92 -15.31
N VAL A 125 10.94 3.15 -14.55
CA VAL A 125 11.00 1.69 -14.65
C VAL A 125 9.70 1.06 -14.19
N ASP A 126 9.17 0.12 -14.96
CA ASP A 126 7.97 -0.62 -14.58
C ASP A 126 8.32 -1.91 -13.81
N GLY A 127 8.38 -1.79 -12.49
CA GLY A 127 8.73 -2.91 -11.61
C GLY A 127 8.05 -2.84 -10.24
N LEU A 128 8.80 -3.27 -9.22
CA LEU A 128 8.41 -3.20 -7.82
C LEU A 128 9.40 -2.37 -7.00
N ALA A 129 8.90 -1.31 -6.38
CA ALA A 129 9.67 -0.48 -5.46
C ALA A 129 10.13 -1.23 -4.20
N VAL A 130 11.43 -1.13 -3.93
CA VAL A 130 12.13 -1.74 -2.79
C VAL A 130 12.97 -0.67 -2.08
N ASN A 131 13.02 -0.75 -0.75
CA ASN A 131 13.89 0.04 0.11
C ASN A 131 14.94 -0.87 0.74
N LEU A 132 16.22 -0.53 0.57
CA LEU A 132 17.37 -1.23 1.14
C LEU A 132 17.92 -0.40 2.29
N THR A 133 17.94 -0.94 3.50
CA THR A 133 18.59 -0.31 4.65
C THR A 133 19.98 -0.88 4.81
N TYR A 134 20.98 -0.01 4.71
CA TYR A 134 22.36 -0.31 5.04
C TYR A 134 22.74 0.39 6.34
N GLU A 135 23.29 -0.36 7.29
CA GLU A 135 23.85 0.17 8.54
C GLU A 135 25.35 -0.14 8.55
N LYS A 136 26.16 0.91 8.69
CA LYS A 136 27.64 0.83 8.59
C LYS A 136 28.10 0.07 7.35
N GLY A 137 27.41 0.32 6.24
CA GLY A 137 27.67 -0.30 4.94
C GLY A 137 27.18 -1.73 4.78
N ARG A 138 26.53 -2.36 5.76
CA ARG A 138 25.98 -3.72 5.63
C ARG A 138 24.48 -3.69 5.37
N LEU A 139 24.00 -4.48 4.41
CA LEU A 139 22.57 -4.65 4.16
C LEU A 139 21.94 -5.35 5.37
N THR A 140 21.17 -4.61 6.17
CA THR A 140 20.49 -5.15 7.35
C THR A 140 19.03 -5.47 7.07
N ARG A 141 18.43 -4.80 6.07
CA ARG A 141 17.01 -4.97 5.75
C ARG A 141 16.73 -4.61 4.30
N ALA A 142 15.81 -5.33 3.67
CA ALA A 142 15.13 -4.90 2.47
C ALA A 142 13.62 -5.05 2.62
N ALA A 143 12.87 -4.02 2.24
CA ALA A 143 11.42 -4.00 2.39
C ALA A 143 10.72 -3.57 1.10
N THR A 144 9.55 -4.15 0.82
CA THR A 144 8.66 -3.64 -0.23
C THR A 144 8.08 -2.28 0.17
N ARG A 145 7.55 -1.51 -0.78
CA ARG A 145 6.87 -0.24 -0.46
C ARG A 145 5.67 -0.40 0.48
N GLY A 146 4.86 -1.44 0.27
CA GLY A 146 3.56 -1.61 0.95
C GLY A 146 2.65 -0.38 0.79
N ASP A 147 2.18 0.17 1.90
CA ASP A 147 1.33 1.38 1.94
C ASP A 147 2.12 2.71 1.97
N GLY A 148 3.45 2.62 1.89
CA GLY A 148 4.37 3.76 1.96
C GLY A 148 4.83 4.13 3.37
N ARG A 149 4.18 3.60 4.42
CA ARG A 149 4.66 3.64 5.81
C ARG A 149 5.19 2.28 6.26
N THR A 150 4.49 1.22 5.89
CA THR A 150 4.78 -0.16 6.26
C THR A 150 4.90 -1.00 5.01
N GLY A 151 6.04 -1.67 4.87
CA GLY A 151 6.37 -2.66 3.86
C GLY A 151 6.34 -4.09 4.40
N GLU A 152 6.66 -5.04 3.52
CA GLU A 152 6.94 -6.43 3.87
C GLU A 152 8.45 -6.67 3.83
N ASP A 153 9.02 -7.31 4.85
CA ASP A 153 10.42 -7.73 4.84
C ASP A 153 10.66 -8.79 3.77
N ILE A 154 11.60 -8.49 2.88
CA ILE A 154 12.02 -9.34 1.75
C ILE A 154 13.54 -9.47 1.70
N THR A 155 14.21 -9.25 2.84
CA THR A 155 15.68 -9.26 2.95
C THR A 155 16.29 -10.53 2.38
N PRO A 156 15.80 -11.75 2.71
CA PRO A 156 16.39 -12.98 2.17
C PRO A 156 16.27 -13.06 0.64
N ASN A 157 15.15 -12.64 0.06
CA ASN A 157 14.91 -12.65 -1.39
C ASN A 157 15.77 -11.60 -2.11
N VAL A 158 15.88 -10.39 -1.57
CA VAL A 158 16.66 -9.31 -2.18
C VAL A 158 18.14 -9.65 -2.23
N ARG A 159 18.67 -10.34 -1.20
CA ARG A 159 20.06 -10.80 -1.18
C ARG A 159 20.40 -11.78 -2.30
N THR A 160 19.41 -12.39 -2.97
CA THR A 160 19.65 -13.27 -4.13
C THR A 160 19.77 -12.51 -5.45
N ILE A 161 19.40 -11.23 -5.50
CA ILE A 161 19.41 -10.43 -6.73
C ILE A 161 20.84 -10.02 -7.08
N ALA A 162 21.24 -10.30 -8.32
CA ALA A 162 22.55 -9.91 -8.82
C ALA A 162 22.70 -8.38 -8.87
N GLY A 163 23.82 -7.87 -8.39
CA GLY A 163 24.12 -6.43 -8.37
C GLY A 163 23.75 -5.71 -7.08
N ILE A 164 23.00 -6.31 -6.17
CA ILE A 164 22.78 -5.77 -4.83
C ILE A 164 23.91 -6.26 -3.92
N PRO A 165 24.80 -5.37 -3.43
CA PRO A 165 25.89 -5.80 -2.58
C PRO A 165 25.40 -6.07 -1.15
N ASP A 166 25.86 -7.16 -0.54
CA ASP A 166 25.68 -7.41 0.90
C ASP A 166 26.41 -6.36 1.76
N ARG A 167 27.53 -5.83 1.24
CA ARG A 167 28.30 -4.73 1.82
C ARG A 167 28.63 -3.66 0.78
N LEU A 168 28.35 -2.40 1.10
CA LEU A 168 28.76 -1.24 0.31
C LEU A 168 30.30 -1.21 0.21
N LYS A 169 30.79 -0.78 -0.95
CA LYS A 169 32.22 -0.62 -1.23
C LYS A 169 32.63 0.85 -1.12
N GLY A 170 33.93 1.14 -1.07
CA GLY A 170 34.44 2.52 -1.09
C GLY A 170 34.72 3.08 0.31
N ASP A 171 35.20 4.32 0.34
CA ASP A 171 35.78 4.93 1.54
C ASP A 171 34.76 5.75 2.35
N ARG A 172 33.65 6.12 1.70
CA ARG A 172 32.61 7.00 2.27
C ARG A 172 31.38 6.21 2.67
N ILE A 173 31.53 5.28 3.60
CA ILE A 173 30.42 4.44 4.07
C ILE A 173 29.68 5.16 5.21
N PRO A 174 28.35 5.39 5.08
CA PRO A 174 27.57 6.05 6.11
C PRO A 174 27.20 5.12 7.26
N ASP A 175 26.88 5.71 8.42
CA ASP A 175 26.38 4.96 9.57
C ASP A 175 25.01 4.33 9.28
N LEU A 176 24.17 5.05 8.54
CA LEU A 176 22.86 4.58 8.06
C LEU A 176 22.57 5.18 6.69
N VAL A 177 22.06 4.36 5.78
CA VAL A 177 21.45 4.85 4.53
C VAL A 177 20.34 3.92 4.05
N GLU A 178 19.19 4.51 3.72
CA GLU A 178 18.12 3.87 2.97
C GLU A 178 18.30 4.17 1.47
N ILE A 179 18.34 3.12 0.66
CA ILE A 179 18.53 3.20 -0.79
C ILE A 179 17.27 2.67 -1.46
N ARG A 180 16.63 3.51 -2.27
CA ARG A 180 15.37 3.20 -2.93
C ARG A 180 15.63 2.85 -4.39
N GLY A 181 14.98 1.79 -4.86
CA GLY A 181 15.08 1.37 -6.24
C GLY A 181 13.92 0.51 -6.68
N GLU A 182 13.95 0.13 -7.95
CA GLU A 182 12.94 -0.71 -8.58
C GLU A 182 13.55 -2.06 -8.93
N VAL A 183 12.93 -3.14 -8.46
CA VAL A 183 13.24 -4.50 -8.91
C VAL A 183 12.42 -4.80 -10.15
N TYR A 184 13.06 -5.26 -11.22
CA TYR A 184 12.45 -5.47 -12.52
C TYR A 184 13.01 -6.73 -13.21
N PHE A 185 12.36 -7.13 -14.30
CA PHE A 185 12.89 -8.13 -15.23
C PHE A 185 13.41 -7.45 -16.49
N PRO A 186 14.67 -7.72 -16.91
CA PRO A 186 15.08 -7.42 -18.27
C PRO A 186 14.18 -8.16 -19.27
N MET A 187 13.80 -7.51 -20.37
CA MET A 187 12.80 -8.04 -21.30
C MET A 187 13.21 -9.41 -21.87
N GLU A 188 14.46 -9.56 -22.31
CA GLU A 188 15.00 -10.84 -22.81
C GLU A 188 14.89 -11.95 -21.76
N LYS A 189 15.21 -11.64 -20.50
CA LYS A 189 15.17 -12.60 -19.38
C LYS A 189 13.75 -12.96 -18.95
N PHE A 190 12.81 -12.02 -19.06
CA PHE A 190 11.39 -12.29 -18.88
C PHE A 190 10.86 -13.26 -19.94
N GLN A 191 11.20 -13.04 -21.22
CA GLN A 191 10.80 -13.90 -22.33
C GLN A 191 11.37 -15.32 -22.16
N GLU A 192 12.66 -15.45 -21.80
CA GLU A 192 13.29 -16.74 -21.47
C GLU A 192 12.59 -17.46 -20.30
N LEU A 193 12.15 -16.72 -19.29
CA LEU A 193 11.44 -17.29 -18.15
C LEU A 193 10.06 -17.82 -18.55
N ASN A 194 9.30 -17.04 -19.30
CA ASN A 194 7.98 -17.47 -19.79
C ASN A 194 8.09 -18.66 -20.73
N ALA A 195 9.08 -18.70 -21.62
CA ALA A 195 9.32 -19.85 -22.48
C ALA A 195 9.60 -21.13 -21.66
N ARG A 196 10.38 -21.02 -20.57
CA ARG A 196 10.63 -22.13 -19.64
C ARG A 196 9.36 -22.59 -18.91
N LEU A 197 8.52 -21.65 -18.46
CA LEU A 197 7.24 -21.97 -17.80
C LEU A 197 6.29 -22.70 -18.76
N VAL A 198 6.13 -22.20 -19.99
CA VAL A 198 5.28 -22.82 -21.01
C VAL A 198 5.77 -24.23 -21.36
N ALA A 199 7.10 -24.43 -21.49
CA ALA A 199 7.69 -25.74 -21.74
C ALA A 199 7.48 -26.73 -20.58
N ALA A 200 7.31 -26.23 -19.36
CA ALA A 200 6.98 -27.01 -18.16
C ALA A 200 5.46 -27.17 -17.94
N GLU A 201 4.63 -26.72 -18.89
CA GLU A 201 3.16 -26.67 -18.78
C GLU A 201 2.62 -25.78 -17.64
N ASP A 202 3.46 -24.88 -17.13
CA ASP A 202 3.07 -23.87 -16.13
C ASP A 202 2.50 -22.61 -16.79
N LYS A 203 1.69 -21.85 -16.04
CA LYS A 203 1.12 -20.60 -16.52
C LYS A 203 2.22 -19.53 -16.68
N PRO A 204 2.40 -18.92 -17.86
CA PRO A 204 3.35 -17.82 -18.04
C PRO A 204 2.88 -16.56 -17.30
N PHE A 205 3.82 -15.69 -16.96
CA PHE A 205 3.52 -14.40 -16.39
C PHE A 205 2.99 -13.43 -17.45
N ALA A 206 2.01 -12.62 -17.05
CA ALA A 206 1.31 -11.71 -17.96
C ALA A 206 2.12 -10.46 -18.32
N ASN A 207 3.00 -9.96 -17.45
CA ASN A 207 3.88 -8.83 -17.78
C ASN A 207 5.13 -8.84 -16.87
N PRO A 208 6.21 -8.14 -17.26
CA PRO A 208 7.45 -8.08 -16.48
C PRO A 208 7.25 -7.59 -15.05
N ARG A 209 6.38 -6.59 -14.84
CA ARG A 209 6.10 -6.01 -13.52
C ARG A 209 5.51 -7.03 -12.54
N ASN A 210 4.45 -7.73 -12.94
CA ASN A 210 3.80 -8.76 -12.14
C ASN A 210 4.71 -9.96 -11.93
N ALA A 211 5.49 -10.32 -12.96
CA ALA A 211 6.51 -11.33 -12.84
C ALA A 211 7.54 -10.97 -11.76
N ALA A 212 8.04 -9.72 -11.77
CA ALA A 212 9.03 -9.24 -10.80
C ALA A 212 8.46 -9.30 -9.37
N ALA A 213 7.25 -8.78 -9.17
CA ALA A 213 6.58 -8.81 -7.87
C ALA A 213 6.34 -10.24 -7.37
N GLY A 214 5.85 -11.14 -8.22
CA GLY A 214 5.64 -12.55 -7.87
C GLY A 214 6.93 -13.29 -7.61
N SER A 215 7.98 -13.03 -8.39
CA SER A 215 9.30 -13.66 -8.27
C SER A 215 10.06 -13.20 -7.03
N LEU A 216 9.84 -11.96 -6.59
CA LEU A 216 10.47 -11.42 -5.39
C LEU A 216 9.75 -11.87 -4.10
N ARG A 217 8.43 -12.07 -4.16
CA ARG A 217 7.61 -12.45 -3.00
C ARG A 217 7.46 -13.97 -2.91
N GLN A 218 8.58 -14.66 -2.75
CA GLN A 218 8.63 -16.12 -2.56
C GLN A 218 9.01 -16.47 -1.12
N LYS A 219 8.30 -17.42 -0.50
CA LYS A 219 8.64 -17.89 0.84
C LYS A 219 10.03 -18.52 0.89
N ASP A 220 10.38 -19.27 -0.15
CA ASP A 220 11.73 -19.82 -0.32
C ASP A 220 12.55 -18.88 -1.23
N PRO A 221 13.60 -18.22 -0.70
CA PRO A 221 14.48 -17.35 -1.46
C PRO A 221 15.23 -18.07 -2.60
N LYS A 222 15.39 -19.41 -2.55
CA LYS A 222 15.96 -20.16 -3.68
C LYS A 222 15.14 -20.01 -4.94
N VAL A 223 13.81 -19.94 -4.79
CA VAL A 223 12.93 -19.69 -5.93
C VAL A 223 13.26 -18.33 -6.51
N THR A 224 13.42 -17.28 -5.70
CA THR A 224 13.85 -15.95 -6.18
C THR A 224 15.24 -15.98 -6.79
N ALA A 225 16.20 -16.72 -6.22
CA ALA A 225 17.55 -16.89 -6.76
C ALA A 225 17.55 -17.50 -8.17
N SER A 226 16.60 -18.40 -8.46
CA SER A 226 16.43 -18.97 -9.80
C SER A 226 15.86 -18.00 -10.84
N ARG A 227 15.31 -16.86 -10.39
CA ARG A 227 14.70 -15.84 -11.26
C ARG A 227 15.73 -14.77 -11.61
N PRO A 228 15.90 -14.43 -12.90
CA PRO A 228 16.85 -13.40 -13.33
C PRO A 228 16.33 -11.97 -13.06
N LEU A 229 16.08 -11.66 -11.79
CA LEU A 229 15.70 -10.34 -11.32
C LEU A 229 16.90 -9.39 -11.34
N HIS A 230 16.65 -8.14 -11.70
CA HIS A 230 17.60 -7.05 -11.63
C HIS A 230 17.02 -5.92 -10.79
N MET A 231 17.87 -5.05 -10.27
CA MET A 231 17.47 -3.85 -9.59
C MET A 231 18.12 -2.65 -10.24
N VAL A 232 17.43 -1.52 -10.21
CA VAL A 232 18.01 -0.21 -10.49
C VAL A 232 17.67 0.75 -9.36
N VAL A 233 18.69 1.41 -8.80
CA VAL A 233 18.50 2.38 -7.71
C VAL A 233 18.21 3.76 -8.29
N HIS A 234 17.20 4.43 -7.72
CA HIS A 234 16.65 5.69 -8.23
C HIS A 234 16.37 6.72 -7.11
N GLY A 235 16.88 6.49 -5.91
CA GLY A 235 16.64 7.40 -4.81
C GLY A 235 17.31 6.99 -3.50
N ILE A 236 17.21 7.91 -2.56
CA ILE A 236 17.76 7.78 -1.22
C ILE A 236 16.69 8.20 -0.21
N GLY A 237 16.62 7.52 0.92
CA GLY A 237 15.72 7.83 2.04
C GLY A 237 16.50 8.31 3.25
N ALA A 238 16.13 7.80 4.43
CA ALA A 238 16.79 8.11 5.69
C ALA A 238 18.31 7.90 5.60
N ARG A 239 19.09 8.85 6.12
CA ARG A 239 20.55 8.81 6.09
C ARG A 239 21.17 9.48 7.31
N GLU A 240 22.30 8.93 7.76
CA GLU A 240 23.11 9.47 8.86
C GLU A 240 24.60 9.35 8.49
N GLY A 241 25.40 10.36 8.85
CA GLY A 241 26.86 10.34 8.65
C GLY A 241 27.36 10.87 7.29
N PHE A 242 26.48 11.39 6.42
CA PHE A 242 26.90 12.11 5.21
C PHE A 242 25.83 13.08 4.69
N ASP A 243 26.29 14.08 3.94
CA ASP A 243 25.46 15.06 3.25
C ASP A 243 25.57 15.03 1.73
N ILE A 244 24.45 15.35 1.10
CA ILE A 244 24.30 15.45 -0.36
C ILE A 244 23.52 16.72 -0.66
N ASP A 245 24.08 17.57 -1.52
CA ASP A 245 23.42 18.80 -1.95
C ASP A 245 22.52 18.55 -3.17
N ARG A 246 22.89 17.59 -4.02
CA ARG A 246 22.14 17.20 -5.23
C ARG A 246 21.89 15.70 -5.31
N LEU A 247 20.74 15.32 -5.87
CA LEU A 247 20.39 13.92 -6.08
C LEU A 247 21.28 13.26 -7.14
N SER A 248 21.69 14.02 -8.17
CA SER A 248 22.68 13.60 -9.16
C SER A 248 24.00 13.15 -8.55
N GLN A 249 24.48 13.82 -7.48
CA GLN A 249 25.67 13.43 -6.72
C GLN A 249 25.46 12.12 -5.96
N ALA A 250 24.24 11.87 -5.46
CA ALA A 250 23.94 10.61 -4.79
C ALA A 250 24.13 9.42 -5.74
N TYR A 251 23.86 9.56 -7.03
CA TYR A 251 24.11 8.49 -8.01
C TYR A 251 25.59 8.16 -8.21
N GLU A 252 26.49 9.14 -8.03
CA GLU A 252 27.93 8.87 -8.04
C GLU A 252 28.34 8.04 -6.82
N LEU A 253 27.83 8.40 -5.63
CA LEU A 253 28.04 7.65 -4.38
C LEU A 253 27.47 6.23 -4.48
N LEU A 254 26.24 6.08 -4.95
CA LEU A 254 25.60 4.78 -5.11
C LEU A 254 26.43 3.88 -6.05
N ARG A 255 27.01 4.44 -7.11
CA ARG A 255 27.89 3.70 -8.03
C ARG A 255 29.22 3.33 -7.35
N GLU A 256 29.84 4.23 -6.59
CA GLU A 256 31.05 3.95 -5.81
C GLU A 256 30.80 2.81 -4.80
N TRP A 257 29.63 2.82 -4.17
CA TRP A 257 29.21 1.77 -3.23
C TRP A 257 28.89 0.43 -3.90
N GLY A 258 28.89 0.37 -5.23
CA GLY A 258 28.71 -0.86 -6.01
C GLY A 258 27.25 -1.17 -6.34
N LEU A 259 26.33 -0.20 -6.21
CA LEU A 259 24.91 -0.39 -6.51
C LEU A 259 24.59 -0.17 -7.99
N PRO A 260 23.53 -0.82 -8.51
CA PRO A 260 23.16 -0.73 -9.92
C PRO A 260 22.38 0.56 -10.19
N VAL A 261 23.11 1.62 -10.54
CA VAL A 261 22.54 2.95 -10.83
C VAL A 261 21.97 3.02 -12.25
N ALA A 262 20.89 3.77 -12.43
CA ALA A 262 20.29 4.02 -13.74
C ALA A 262 21.29 4.67 -14.71
N ARG A 263 21.32 4.14 -15.95
CA ARG A 263 22.31 4.52 -16.99
C ARG A 263 21.94 5.79 -17.74
N HIS A 264 20.64 6.05 -17.86
CA HIS A 264 20.09 7.08 -18.73
C HIS A 264 19.75 8.39 -18.01
N ASN A 265 20.08 8.51 -16.72
CA ASN A 265 19.77 9.70 -15.94
C ASN A 265 20.46 10.93 -16.53
N ARG A 266 19.73 12.04 -16.64
CA ARG A 266 20.26 13.30 -17.18
C ARG A 266 19.79 14.47 -16.34
N VAL A 267 20.73 15.30 -15.93
CA VAL A 267 20.42 16.62 -15.36
C VAL A 267 20.24 17.61 -16.51
N VAL A 268 19.15 18.37 -16.49
CA VAL A 268 18.78 19.39 -17.46
C VAL A 268 18.48 20.70 -16.75
N GLU A 269 18.63 21.82 -17.46
CA GLU A 269 18.51 23.15 -16.87
C GLU A 269 17.05 23.60 -16.72
N ASP A 270 16.16 23.13 -17.59
CA ASP A 270 14.77 23.60 -17.66
C ASP A 270 13.80 22.55 -18.23
N LEU A 271 12.53 22.94 -18.35
CA LEU A 271 11.50 22.08 -18.95
C LEU A 271 11.71 21.82 -20.44
N ALA A 272 12.48 22.62 -21.17
CA ALA A 272 12.78 22.33 -22.57
C ALA A 272 13.70 21.11 -22.66
N GLY A 273 14.72 21.04 -21.81
CA GLY A 273 15.56 19.85 -21.69
C GLY A 273 14.78 18.61 -21.20
N VAL A 274 13.80 18.80 -20.31
CA VAL A 274 12.90 17.71 -19.90
C VAL A 274 12.09 17.17 -21.09
N ARG A 275 11.52 18.06 -21.92
CA ARG A 275 10.75 17.68 -23.12
C ARG A 275 11.59 16.94 -24.13
N GLU A 276 12.82 17.38 -24.37
CA GLU A 276 13.76 16.68 -25.26
C GLU A 276 14.00 15.24 -24.77
N PHE A 277 14.23 15.07 -23.47
CA PHE A 277 14.41 13.76 -22.85
C PHE A 277 13.16 12.88 -23.00
N ILE A 278 11.99 13.43 -22.72
CA ILE A 278 10.70 12.73 -22.88
C ILE A 278 10.48 12.30 -24.33
N ALA A 279 10.67 13.20 -25.30
CA ALA A 279 10.48 12.91 -26.71
C ALA A 279 11.42 11.79 -27.18
N TYR A 280 12.71 11.90 -26.84
CA TYR A 280 13.71 10.91 -27.23
C TYR A 280 13.36 9.51 -26.74
N PHE A 281 13.04 9.34 -25.45
CA PHE A 281 12.69 8.03 -24.91
C PHE A 281 11.27 7.58 -25.25
N GLY A 282 10.39 8.49 -25.68
CA GLY A 282 9.09 8.15 -26.25
C GLY A 282 9.24 7.44 -27.59
N GLU A 283 10.10 7.97 -28.47
CA GLU A 283 10.42 7.34 -29.75
C GLU A 283 11.26 6.07 -29.59
N ASN A 284 12.09 6.02 -28.55
CA ASN A 284 13.04 4.92 -28.31
C ASN A 284 12.64 4.03 -27.12
N ARG A 285 11.34 3.92 -26.82
CA ARG A 285 10.83 3.23 -25.62
C ARG A 285 11.31 1.78 -25.49
N HIS A 286 11.49 1.09 -26.62
CA HIS A 286 11.88 -0.31 -26.67
C HIS A 286 13.40 -0.54 -26.80
N SER A 287 14.23 0.51 -26.81
CA SER A 287 15.68 0.39 -26.96
C SER A 287 16.42 0.21 -25.64
N VAL A 288 15.72 0.35 -24.50
CA VAL A 288 16.27 0.28 -23.15
C VAL A 288 16.10 -1.12 -22.53
N GLU A 289 16.86 -1.42 -21.48
CA GLU A 289 17.00 -2.80 -20.96
C GLU A 289 15.74 -3.35 -20.27
N HIS A 290 14.77 -2.48 -19.97
CA HIS A 290 13.56 -2.79 -19.23
C HIS A 290 12.37 -1.98 -19.75
N GLU A 291 11.15 -2.47 -19.52
CA GLU A 291 9.96 -1.68 -19.80
C GLU A 291 9.96 -0.39 -18.98
N ILE A 292 9.67 0.71 -19.67
CA ILE A 292 9.46 2.01 -19.08
C ILE A 292 8.03 2.44 -19.34
N ASP A 293 7.39 3.05 -18.36
CA ASP A 293 6.02 3.57 -18.48
C ASP A 293 5.99 5.11 -18.51
N GLY A 294 7.16 5.73 -18.62
CA GLY A 294 7.29 7.18 -18.58
C GLY A 294 8.69 7.67 -18.22
N VAL A 295 8.76 8.94 -17.86
CA VAL A 295 9.95 9.62 -17.33
C VAL A 295 9.60 10.22 -15.98
N VAL A 296 10.50 10.07 -15.00
CA VAL A 296 10.40 10.79 -13.74
C VAL A 296 11.25 12.05 -13.82
N VAL A 297 10.65 13.18 -13.49
CA VAL A 297 11.32 14.47 -13.41
C VAL A 297 11.37 14.88 -11.94
N LYS A 298 12.57 15.14 -11.42
CA LYS A 298 12.80 15.53 -10.02
C LYS A 298 13.58 16.83 -9.99
N LEU A 299 13.36 17.64 -8.97
CA LEU A 299 14.28 18.73 -8.67
C LEU A 299 15.60 18.16 -8.12
N ASP A 300 16.74 18.56 -8.69
CA ASP A 300 18.04 17.94 -8.36
C ASP A 300 18.56 18.37 -6.98
N GLU A 301 18.41 19.64 -6.61
CA GLU A 301 18.82 20.19 -5.30
C GLU A 301 17.97 19.69 -4.13
N ILE A 302 18.59 18.91 -3.23
CA ILE A 302 17.91 18.25 -2.11
C ILE A 302 17.34 19.23 -1.10
N ARG A 303 18.05 20.35 -0.85
CA ARG A 303 17.56 21.40 0.07
C ARG A 303 16.25 22.02 -0.42
N LEU A 304 16.06 22.13 -1.73
CA LEU A 304 14.86 22.71 -2.33
C LEU A 304 13.70 21.70 -2.33
N GLN A 305 13.97 20.40 -2.40
CA GLN A 305 12.96 19.35 -2.21
C GLN A 305 12.29 19.47 -0.82
N GLY A 306 13.09 19.67 0.23
CA GLY A 306 12.58 19.86 1.60
C GLY A 306 11.68 21.10 1.73
N ARG A 307 12.04 22.21 1.06
CA ARG A 307 11.25 23.45 1.03
C ARG A 307 9.88 23.26 0.36
N LEU A 308 9.83 22.55 -0.76
CA LEU A 308 8.59 22.25 -1.49
C LEU A 308 7.73 21.21 -0.74
N GLY A 309 8.38 20.28 -0.03
CA GLY A 309 7.72 19.26 0.77
C GLY A 309 6.87 18.28 -0.06
N SER A 310 5.81 17.77 0.55
CA SER A 310 4.93 16.76 -0.04
C SER A 310 3.46 17.02 0.28
N THR A 311 2.58 16.43 -0.52
CA THR A 311 1.17 16.24 -0.18
C THR A 311 1.01 14.99 0.70
N SER A 312 -0.23 14.62 1.05
CA SER A 312 -0.49 13.36 1.75
C SER A 312 -0.08 12.10 0.98
N ARG A 313 0.14 12.21 -0.34
CA ARG A 313 0.42 11.08 -1.25
C ARG A 313 1.74 11.18 -2.02
N ALA A 314 2.14 12.38 -2.44
CA ALA A 314 3.20 12.58 -3.42
C ALA A 314 4.08 13.81 -3.11
N PRO A 315 5.38 13.78 -3.45
CA PRO A 315 6.27 14.94 -3.33
C PRO A 315 5.87 16.03 -4.32
N ARG A 316 5.98 17.31 -3.93
CA ARG A 316 5.71 18.44 -4.85
C ARG A 316 6.85 18.69 -5.83
N TRP A 317 8.05 18.25 -5.45
CA TRP A 317 9.30 18.46 -6.17
C TRP A 317 9.60 17.39 -7.23
N ALA A 318 8.71 16.43 -7.46
CA ALA A 318 8.85 15.43 -8.51
C ALA A 318 7.52 15.09 -9.18
N ILE A 319 7.58 14.73 -10.45
CA ILE A 319 6.42 14.34 -11.26
C ILE A 319 6.78 13.17 -12.18
N ALA A 320 5.82 12.29 -12.44
CA ALA A 320 5.94 11.22 -13.42
C ALA A 320 5.23 11.62 -14.72
N TRP A 321 5.99 11.92 -15.77
CA TRP A 321 5.43 12.00 -17.12
C TRP A 321 5.10 10.59 -17.61
N LYS A 322 3.87 10.36 -18.07
CA LYS A 322 3.41 9.07 -18.59
C LYS A 322 3.32 9.10 -20.10
N TYR A 323 3.88 8.10 -20.76
CA TYR A 323 3.67 7.94 -22.21
C TYR A 323 2.22 7.53 -22.49
N ALA A 324 1.73 7.90 -23.66
CA ALA A 324 0.44 7.43 -24.13
C ALA A 324 0.44 5.90 -24.18
N PRO A 325 -0.57 5.23 -23.59
CA PRO A 325 -0.65 3.78 -23.64
C PRO A 325 -0.79 3.30 -25.08
N GLU A 326 -0.29 2.10 -25.36
CA GLU A 326 -0.53 1.45 -26.65
C GLU A 326 -2.04 1.20 -26.84
N GLU A 327 -2.55 1.60 -28.00
CA GLU A 327 -3.93 1.34 -28.42
C GLU A 327 -3.96 0.10 -29.30
N VAL A 328 -4.90 -0.81 -29.04
CA VAL A 328 -5.18 -1.96 -29.89
C VAL A 328 -6.64 -1.94 -30.31
N ASN A 329 -6.94 -2.61 -31.42
CA ASN A 329 -8.31 -2.85 -31.84
C ASN A 329 -8.71 -4.30 -31.53
N THR A 330 -9.90 -4.49 -30.98
CA THR A 330 -10.48 -5.82 -30.74
C THR A 330 -11.99 -5.81 -30.95
N LYS A 331 -12.62 -6.97 -31.11
CA LYS A 331 -14.07 -7.09 -31.28
C LYS A 331 -14.77 -7.00 -29.92
N LEU A 332 -15.78 -6.13 -29.81
CA LEU A 332 -16.67 -6.05 -28.66
C LEU A 332 -17.72 -7.17 -28.74
N VAL A 333 -17.44 -8.30 -28.11
CA VAL A 333 -18.30 -9.49 -28.11
C VAL A 333 -19.62 -9.23 -27.40
N ASN A 334 -19.58 -8.54 -26.26
CA ASN A 334 -20.78 -8.26 -25.48
C ASN A 334 -20.58 -7.05 -24.54
N ILE A 335 -21.68 -6.49 -24.02
CA ILE A 335 -21.65 -5.60 -22.86
C ILE A 335 -22.48 -6.28 -21.78
N ARG A 336 -21.82 -6.63 -20.67
CA ARG A 336 -22.45 -7.25 -19.50
C ARG A 336 -22.54 -6.23 -18.38
N VAL A 337 -23.27 -6.58 -17.33
CA VAL A 337 -23.37 -5.72 -16.14
C VAL A 337 -23.03 -6.50 -14.88
N GLY A 338 -22.26 -5.87 -13.99
CA GLY A 338 -21.93 -6.39 -12.67
C GLY A 338 -22.67 -5.62 -11.59
N VAL A 339 -23.14 -6.32 -10.55
CA VAL A 339 -23.80 -5.70 -9.39
C VAL A 339 -22.77 -5.56 -8.27
N GLY A 340 -22.36 -4.33 -8.00
CA GLY A 340 -21.39 -4.06 -6.94
C GLY A 340 -21.98 -4.11 -5.54
N ARG A 341 -21.08 -4.05 -4.55
CA ARG A 341 -21.35 -4.02 -3.10
C ARG A 341 -22.50 -3.11 -2.64
N THR A 342 -22.65 -1.95 -3.26
CA THR A 342 -23.67 -0.94 -2.92
C THR A 342 -24.89 -0.97 -3.84
N GLY A 343 -25.07 -2.09 -4.54
CA GLY A 343 -26.14 -2.31 -5.51
C GLY A 343 -25.92 -1.64 -6.86
N ARG A 344 -24.85 -0.84 -7.06
CA ARG A 344 -24.55 -0.20 -8.35
C ARG A 344 -24.40 -1.23 -9.43
N VAL A 345 -25.21 -1.13 -10.48
CA VAL A 345 -25.11 -1.97 -11.66
C VAL A 345 -24.20 -1.27 -12.66
N THR A 346 -23.04 -1.88 -12.93
CA THR A 346 -21.95 -1.28 -13.70
C THR A 346 -21.78 -2.05 -15.01
N PRO A 347 -21.97 -1.43 -16.19
CA PRO A 347 -21.68 -2.08 -17.46
C PRO A 347 -20.16 -2.22 -17.67
N TYR A 348 -19.77 -3.33 -18.28
CA TYR A 348 -18.41 -3.61 -18.72
C TYR A 348 -18.44 -4.31 -20.08
N ALA A 349 -17.48 -3.94 -20.92
CA ALA A 349 -17.22 -4.58 -22.20
C ALA A 349 -16.62 -5.97 -21.97
N GLN A 350 -17.13 -6.95 -22.70
CA GLN A 350 -16.48 -8.22 -22.96
C GLN A 350 -15.95 -8.18 -24.39
N VAL A 351 -14.63 -8.24 -24.55
CA VAL A 351 -13.97 -8.19 -25.86
C VAL A 351 -13.39 -9.55 -26.24
N GLU A 352 -13.06 -9.74 -27.51
CA GLU A 352 -12.18 -10.84 -27.90
C GLU A 352 -10.83 -10.67 -27.21
N PRO A 353 -10.26 -11.73 -26.60
CA PRO A 353 -9.00 -11.63 -25.87
C PRO A 353 -7.92 -10.98 -26.73
N VAL A 354 -7.34 -9.89 -26.22
CA VAL A 354 -6.33 -9.12 -26.93
C VAL A 354 -5.20 -8.71 -25.98
N THR A 355 -3.95 -8.77 -26.45
CA THR A 355 -2.79 -8.35 -25.66
C THR A 355 -2.56 -6.86 -25.78
N VAL A 356 -2.51 -6.15 -24.65
CA VAL A 356 -2.20 -4.70 -24.58
C VAL A 356 -1.16 -4.46 -23.51
N ALA A 357 -0.07 -3.77 -23.86
CA ALA A 357 1.06 -3.53 -22.95
C ALA A 357 1.48 -4.84 -22.24
N GLY A 358 1.75 -5.87 -23.04
CA GLY A 358 2.22 -7.19 -22.59
C GLY A 358 1.15 -8.12 -22.00
N SER A 359 -0.02 -7.64 -21.60
CA SER A 359 -1.02 -8.46 -20.87
C SER A 359 -2.36 -8.58 -21.58
N GLU A 360 -2.92 -9.79 -21.57
CA GLU A 360 -4.23 -10.10 -22.17
C GLU A 360 -5.37 -9.36 -21.46
N VAL A 361 -6.29 -8.83 -22.24
CA VAL A 361 -7.50 -8.13 -21.80
C VAL A 361 -8.72 -8.78 -22.43
N GLU A 362 -9.64 -9.22 -21.58
CA GLU A 362 -10.95 -9.72 -21.98
C GLU A 362 -12.10 -8.80 -21.53
N PHE A 363 -11.85 -7.98 -20.50
CA PHE A 363 -12.87 -7.11 -19.90
C PHE A 363 -12.35 -5.68 -19.72
N ALA A 364 -13.22 -4.71 -20.00
CA ALA A 364 -12.93 -3.29 -19.78
C ALA A 364 -14.17 -2.59 -19.24
N THR A 365 -14.02 -1.70 -18.26
CA THR A 365 -15.18 -1.00 -17.67
C THR A 365 -15.78 -0.01 -18.67
N LEU A 366 -17.11 0.12 -18.65
CA LEU A 366 -17.84 1.16 -19.38
C LEU A 366 -18.51 2.16 -18.42
N HIS A 367 -18.16 2.11 -17.14
CA HIS A 367 -18.61 3.00 -16.07
C HIS A 367 -20.13 2.98 -15.79
N ASN A 368 -20.95 3.50 -16.70
CA ASN A 368 -22.41 3.56 -16.58
C ASN A 368 -23.09 3.64 -17.96
N GLN A 369 -24.42 3.52 -17.98
CA GLN A 369 -25.21 3.48 -19.22
C GLN A 369 -25.07 4.73 -20.09
N GLU A 370 -24.88 5.92 -19.49
CA GLU A 370 -24.74 7.17 -20.23
C GLU A 370 -23.35 7.27 -20.88
N VAL A 371 -22.30 6.74 -20.23
CA VAL A 371 -20.96 6.63 -20.82
C VAL A 371 -20.97 5.66 -22.00
N VAL A 372 -21.70 4.54 -21.91
CA VAL A 372 -21.87 3.62 -23.06
C VAL A 372 -22.47 4.35 -24.26
N LYS A 373 -23.56 5.11 -24.03
CA LYS A 373 -24.22 5.91 -25.07
C LYS A 373 -23.30 7.00 -25.63
N ALA A 374 -22.61 7.73 -24.76
CA ALA A 374 -21.70 8.81 -25.14
C ALA A 374 -20.51 8.30 -25.97
N LYS A 375 -19.97 7.13 -25.64
CA LYS A 375 -18.93 6.45 -26.44
C LYS A 375 -19.47 5.89 -27.75
N GLY A 376 -20.79 5.75 -27.90
CA GLY A 376 -21.43 5.29 -29.13
C GLY A 376 -21.10 3.84 -29.50
N VAL A 377 -20.61 3.04 -28.56
CA VAL A 377 -20.23 1.64 -28.77
C VAL A 377 -21.45 0.73 -28.83
N ARG A 378 -21.43 -0.24 -29.74
CA ARG A 378 -22.47 -1.25 -29.98
C ARG A 378 -21.87 -2.65 -29.86
N ILE A 379 -22.65 -3.59 -29.34
CA ILE A 379 -22.25 -5.00 -29.27
C ILE A 379 -22.02 -5.50 -30.70
N GLY A 380 -20.82 -6.00 -30.97
CA GLY A 380 -20.34 -6.36 -32.31
C GLY A 380 -19.38 -5.35 -32.93
N ASP A 381 -19.20 -4.15 -32.38
CA ASP A 381 -18.23 -3.17 -32.90
C ASP A 381 -16.79 -3.70 -32.81
N THR A 382 -15.94 -3.30 -33.76
CA THR A 382 -14.49 -3.24 -33.49
C THR A 382 -14.23 -2.00 -32.64
N VAL A 383 -13.62 -2.16 -31.47
CA VAL A 383 -13.39 -1.08 -30.51
C VAL A 383 -11.90 -0.84 -30.29
N VAL A 384 -11.55 0.42 -30.09
CA VAL A 384 -10.20 0.83 -29.69
C VAL A 384 -10.09 0.66 -28.18
N LEU A 385 -9.12 -0.12 -27.74
CA LEU A 385 -8.85 -0.48 -26.36
C LEU A 385 -7.44 -0.02 -25.99
N ARG A 386 -7.29 0.58 -24.82
CA ARG A 386 -5.99 0.94 -24.23
C ARG A 386 -5.92 0.56 -22.77
N LYS A 387 -4.73 0.63 -22.15
CA LYS A 387 -4.57 0.55 -20.69
C LYS A 387 -4.25 1.91 -20.09
N ALA A 388 -5.23 2.53 -19.43
CA ALA A 388 -4.99 3.77 -18.69
C ALA A 388 -3.93 3.53 -17.59
N GLY A 389 -2.86 4.31 -17.64
CA GLY A 389 -1.70 4.17 -16.75
C GLY A 389 -1.02 2.80 -16.81
N ASP A 390 -1.08 2.12 -17.97
CA ASP A 390 -0.57 0.77 -18.24
C ASP A 390 -1.19 -0.35 -17.38
N VAL A 391 -2.28 -0.07 -16.65
CA VAL A 391 -2.94 -1.04 -15.75
C VAL A 391 -4.41 -1.29 -16.09
N ILE A 392 -5.22 -0.24 -16.21
CA ILE A 392 -6.68 -0.37 -16.26
C ILE A 392 -7.17 -0.35 -17.71
N PRO A 393 -7.77 -1.44 -18.24
CA PRO A 393 -8.31 -1.45 -19.58
C PRO A 393 -9.47 -0.46 -19.75
N GLU A 394 -9.41 0.31 -20.83
CA GLU A 394 -10.39 1.33 -21.20
C GLU A 394 -10.77 1.20 -22.67
N ILE A 395 -12.07 1.17 -22.97
CA ILE A 395 -12.59 1.31 -24.33
C ILE A 395 -12.68 2.78 -24.67
N LEU A 396 -11.99 3.24 -25.72
CA LEU A 396 -12.05 4.64 -26.16
C LEU A 396 -13.32 4.92 -26.99
N GLY A 397 -13.63 4.01 -27.90
CA GLY A 397 -14.76 4.15 -28.80
C GLY A 397 -14.74 3.10 -29.92
N PRO A 398 -15.75 3.11 -30.80
CA PRO A 398 -15.83 2.19 -31.92
C PRO A 398 -15.01 2.69 -33.11
N VAL A 399 -14.48 1.75 -33.89
CA VAL A 399 -13.96 1.99 -35.24
C VAL A 399 -15.15 1.94 -36.19
N VAL A 400 -15.84 3.08 -36.34
CA VAL A 400 -17.14 3.18 -37.03
C VAL A 400 -17.09 2.68 -38.48
N ASP A 401 -15.97 2.90 -39.18
CA ASP A 401 -15.78 2.48 -40.57
C ASP A 401 -15.77 0.94 -40.76
N LEU A 402 -15.56 0.18 -39.68
CA LEU A 402 -15.57 -1.28 -39.68
C LEU A 402 -16.94 -1.88 -39.35
N ARG A 403 -17.98 -1.04 -39.24
CA ARG A 403 -19.34 -1.54 -39.00
C ARG A 403 -19.91 -2.24 -40.23
N ASP A 404 -20.47 -3.41 -40.02
CA ASP A 404 -21.11 -4.22 -41.07
C ASP A 404 -22.65 -4.18 -41.00
N GLY A 405 -23.21 -3.52 -39.99
CA GLY A 405 -24.65 -3.37 -39.78
C GLY A 405 -25.28 -4.47 -38.92
N SER A 406 -24.50 -5.46 -38.47
CA SER A 406 -24.95 -6.49 -37.52
C SER A 406 -24.92 -6.03 -36.05
N GLU A 407 -24.33 -4.86 -35.77
CA GLU A 407 -24.10 -4.40 -34.40
C GLU A 407 -25.39 -3.98 -33.70
N ARG A 408 -25.45 -4.26 -32.39
CA ARG A 408 -26.65 -4.04 -31.57
C ARG A 408 -26.38 -3.03 -30.46
N GLU A 409 -27.33 -2.14 -30.25
CA GLU A 409 -27.26 -1.19 -29.14
C GLU A 409 -27.37 -1.91 -27.78
N PHE A 410 -26.57 -1.48 -26.81
CA PHE A 410 -26.69 -1.97 -25.45
C PHE A 410 -27.86 -1.29 -24.74
N VAL A 411 -28.75 -2.10 -24.17
CA VAL A 411 -29.84 -1.64 -23.31
C VAL A 411 -29.53 -2.04 -21.88
N MET A 412 -29.45 -1.06 -20.98
CA MET A 412 -29.28 -1.31 -19.56
C MET A 412 -30.48 -2.12 -19.04
N PRO A 413 -30.27 -3.23 -18.31
CA PRO A 413 -31.37 -4.04 -17.82
C PRO A 413 -32.25 -3.24 -16.84
N SER A 414 -33.57 -3.45 -16.91
CA SER A 414 -34.55 -2.84 -16.00
C SER A 414 -34.61 -3.55 -14.65
N GLU A 415 -34.13 -4.79 -14.58
CA GLU A 415 -34.13 -5.64 -13.39
C GLU A 415 -32.71 -6.09 -13.05
N CYS A 416 -32.44 -6.32 -11.77
CA CYS A 416 -31.16 -6.80 -11.30
C CYS A 416 -30.91 -8.22 -11.85
N PRO A 417 -29.80 -8.46 -12.59
CA PRO A 417 -29.54 -9.79 -13.16
C PRO A 417 -29.29 -10.88 -12.12
N GLU A 418 -29.09 -10.49 -10.86
CA GLU A 418 -28.71 -11.39 -9.76
C GLU A 418 -29.90 -11.74 -8.85
N CYS A 419 -30.92 -10.90 -8.77
CA CYS A 419 -32.09 -11.13 -7.89
C CYS A 419 -33.45 -10.71 -8.46
N GLY A 420 -33.51 -10.22 -9.70
CA GLY A 420 -34.74 -9.80 -10.38
C GLY A 420 -35.38 -8.51 -9.84
N THR A 421 -34.83 -7.88 -8.80
CA THR A 421 -35.40 -6.64 -8.25
C THR A 421 -35.29 -5.49 -9.27
N PRO A 422 -36.36 -4.70 -9.50
CA PRO A 422 -36.30 -3.55 -10.39
C PRO A 422 -35.19 -2.56 -10.02
N LEU A 423 -34.38 -2.20 -11.00
CA LEU A 423 -33.30 -1.24 -10.82
C LEU A 423 -33.84 0.18 -10.84
N ARG A 424 -33.29 1.05 -9.99
CA ARG A 424 -33.67 2.45 -9.94
C ARG A 424 -32.50 3.36 -9.56
N PRO A 425 -32.53 4.64 -9.96
CA PRO A 425 -31.76 5.68 -9.29
C PRO A 425 -32.13 5.73 -7.81
N MET A 426 -31.15 5.95 -6.93
CA MET A 426 -31.44 6.10 -5.49
C MET A 426 -31.89 7.53 -5.15
N LYS A 427 -31.54 8.49 -6.01
CA LYS A 427 -32.01 9.88 -6.00
C LYS A 427 -32.37 10.29 -7.43
N GLU A 428 -33.21 11.31 -7.58
CA GLU A 428 -33.69 11.76 -8.90
C GLU A 428 -32.56 12.15 -9.86
N ALA A 429 -31.45 12.70 -9.34
CA ALA A 429 -30.27 13.09 -10.11
C ALA A 429 -29.21 11.98 -10.26
N ASP A 430 -29.40 10.79 -9.68
CA ASP A 430 -28.42 9.71 -9.76
C ASP A 430 -28.45 9.09 -11.17
N ILE A 431 -27.33 9.19 -11.91
CA ILE A 431 -27.14 8.54 -13.22
C ILE A 431 -27.06 7.02 -13.08
N ASP A 432 -26.46 6.56 -11.98
CA ASP A 432 -26.23 5.14 -11.73
C ASP A 432 -27.52 4.42 -11.32
N LEU A 433 -27.89 3.37 -12.06
CA LEU A 433 -28.93 2.44 -11.63
C LEU A 433 -28.40 1.49 -10.55
N ARG A 434 -29.23 1.27 -9.52
CA ARG A 434 -28.88 0.43 -8.37
C ARG A 434 -29.98 -0.57 -8.06
N CYS A 435 -29.57 -1.74 -7.59
CA CYS A 435 -30.48 -2.72 -6.99
C CYS A 435 -30.87 -2.27 -5.57
N PRO A 436 -32.14 -1.96 -5.29
CA PRO A 436 -32.58 -1.51 -3.97
C PRO A 436 -32.64 -2.63 -2.92
N ASN A 437 -32.54 -3.90 -3.34
CA ASN A 437 -32.52 -5.05 -2.43
C ASN A 437 -31.15 -5.19 -1.74
N ALA A 438 -30.80 -4.24 -0.87
CA ALA A 438 -29.52 -4.20 -0.18
C ALA A 438 -29.32 -5.41 0.75
N ARG A 439 -30.38 -5.86 1.43
CA ARG A 439 -30.30 -6.94 2.42
C ARG A 439 -29.99 -8.30 1.78
N SER A 440 -30.78 -8.71 0.78
CA SER A 440 -30.83 -10.11 0.31
C SER A 440 -30.32 -10.34 -1.11
N CYS A 441 -29.93 -9.29 -1.85
CA CYS A 441 -29.34 -9.49 -3.17
C CYS A 441 -28.04 -10.31 -3.05
N PRO A 442 -27.95 -11.51 -3.68
CA PRO A 442 -26.79 -12.39 -3.51
C PRO A 442 -25.48 -11.74 -3.95
N ALA A 443 -25.52 -10.94 -5.03
CA ALA A 443 -24.34 -10.22 -5.49
C ALA A 443 -23.89 -9.14 -4.49
N GLN A 444 -24.82 -8.34 -3.96
CA GLN A 444 -24.44 -7.32 -2.99
C GLN A 444 -23.84 -7.96 -1.72
N LEU A 445 -24.44 -9.06 -1.24
CA LEU A 445 -23.92 -9.78 -0.08
C LEU A 445 -22.54 -10.39 -0.35
N ARG A 446 -22.35 -11.06 -1.49
CA ARG A 446 -21.04 -11.59 -1.93
C ARG A 446 -19.97 -10.50 -1.94
N GLU A 447 -20.26 -9.36 -2.56
CA GLU A 447 -19.32 -8.24 -2.65
C GLU A 447 -19.04 -7.59 -1.29
N ARG A 448 -20.04 -7.51 -0.40
CA ARG A 448 -19.85 -6.99 0.98
C ARG A 448 -18.98 -7.93 1.80
N LEU A 449 -19.22 -9.25 1.75
CA LEU A 449 -18.41 -10.24 2.45
C LEU A 449 -16.97 -10.29 1.91
N PHE A 450 -16.79 -10.25 0.58
CA PHE A 450 -15.46 -10.19 -0.02
C PHE A 450 -14.70 -8.92 0.41
N TYR A 451 -15.37 -7.76 0.45
CA TYR A 451 -14.78 -6.53 0.95
C TYR A 451 -14.47 -6.58 2.45
N LEU A 452 -15.36 -7.16 3.24
CA LEU A 452 -15.23 -7.31 4.69
C LEU A 452 -14.02 -8.21 5.04
N ALA A 453 -13.80 -9.27 4.28
CA ALA A 453 -12.64 -10.15 4.46
C ALA A 453 -11.31 -9.52 4.02
N GLY A 454 -11.33 -8.48 3.18
CA GLY A 454 -10.13 -7.87 2.62
C GLY A 454 -9.20 -7.21 3.66
N ARG A 455 -7.93 -7.00 3.26
CA ARG A 455 -6.84 -6.46 4.11
C ARG A 455 -7.15 -5.15 4.84
N LYS A 456 -7.96 -4.28 4.24
CA LYS A 456 -8.34 -2.97 4.80
C LYS A 456 -9.47 -3.05 5.83
N SER A 457 -10.13 -4.20 5.91
CA SER A 457 -11.26 -4.50 6.77
C SER A 457 -10.81 -5.53 7.82
N LEU A 458 -11.42 -6.71 7.89
CA LEU A 458 -11.11 -7.71 8.92
C LEU A 458 -9.87 -8.56 8.62
N ASP A 459 -9.34 -8.50 7.39
CA ASP A 459 -8.08 -9.14 7.01
C ASP A 459 -8.10 -10.64 7.32
N ILE A 460 -9.05 -11.33 6.68
CA ILE A 460 -9.32 -12.75 6.84
C ILE A 460 -8.64 -13.50 5.69
N GLU A 461 -7.50 -14.13 5.99
CA GLU A 461 -6.79 -14.94 5.00
C GLU A 461 -7.61 -16.16 4.57
N ASN A 462 -7.33 -16.67 3.37
CA ASN A 462 -8.04 -17.79 2.73
C ASN A 462 -9.53 -17.55 2.41
N PHE A 463 -10.07 -16.35 2.69
CA PHE A 463 -11.43 -15.95 2.32
C PHE A 463 -11.41 -15.17 0.99
N GLY A 464 -11.26 -15.90 -0.12
CA GLY A 464 -11.25 -15.32 -1.47
C GLY A 464 -12.65 -15.12 -2.08
N TYR A 465 -12.71 -14.59 -3.31
CA TYR A 465 -13.97 -14.35 -4.03
C TYR A 465 -14.81 -15.64 -4.21
N VAL A 466 -14.15 -16.77 -4.47
CA VAL A 466 -14.82 -18.08 -4.60
C VAL A 466 -15.43 -18.52 -3.27
N ALA A 467 -14.77 -18.27 -2.14
CA ALA A 467 -15.32 -18.57 -0.82
C ALA A 467 -16.56 -17.70 -0.55
N ALA A 468 -16.48 -16.39 -0.83
CA ALA A 468 -17.62 -15.48 -0.69
C ALA A 468 -18.81 -15.91 -1.55
N ALA A 469 -18.57 -16.32 -2.80
CA ALA A 469 -19.61 -16.84 -3.69
C ALA A 469 -20.22 -18.14 -3.16
N ALA A 470 -19.38 -19.09 -2.73
CA ALA A 470 -19.82 -20.38 -2.21
C ALA A 470 -20.66 -20.27 -0.93
N LEU A 471 -20.36 -19.28 -0.07
CA LEU A 471 -21.06 -19.06 1.19
C LEU A 471 -22.39 -18.31 1.04
N THR A 472 -22.58 -17.57 -0.06
CA THR A 472 -23.75 -16.71 -0.27
C THR A 472 -24.71 -17.26 -1.31
N ARG A 473 -24.21 -18.06 -2.26
CA ARG A 473 -25.00 -18.69 -3.32
C ARG A 473 -24.41 -20.04 -3.73
N PRO A 474 -24.40 -21.03 -2.82
CA PRO A 474 -24.03 -22.40 -3.16
C PRO A 474 -25.03 -23.02 -4.15
N LEU A 475 -24.55 -24.03 -4.88
CA LEU A 475 -25.41 -24.96 -5.63
C LEU A 475 -26.07 -25.97 -4.69
N GLU A 476 -25.29 -26.47 -3.73
CA GLU A 476 -25.73 -27.35 -2.66
C GLU A 476 -25.01 -26.91 -1.38
N PRO A 477 -25.66 -26.87 -0.20
CA PRO A 477 -27.12 -26.94 -0.03
C PRO A 477 -27.82 -25.73 -0.69
N ALA A 478 -29.12 -25.83 -0.99
CA ALA A 478 -29.85 -24.73 -1.62
C ALA A 478 -29.95 -23.48 -0.73
N GLU A 479 -29.90 -23.68 0.58
CA GLU A 479 -29.89 -22.61 1.55
C GLU A 479 -28.44 -22.17 1.85
N PRO A 480 -28.08 -20.89 1.64
CA PRO A 480 -26.73 -20.42 1.87
C PRO A 480 -26.40 -20.38 3.37
N PRO A 481 -25.16 -20.73 3.77
CA PRO A 481 -24.74 -20.64 5.16
C PRO A 481 -24.65 -19.19 5.66
N LEU A 482 -24.42 -18.21 4.78
CA LEU A 482 -24.44 -16.79 5.11
C LEU A 482 -25.62 -16.09 4.46
N ARG A 483 -26.53 -15.53 5.27
CA ARG A 483 -27.67 -14.73 4.83
C ARG A 483 -27.42 -13.23 4.96
N ASP A 484 -26.54 -12.86 5.89
CA ASP A 484 -25.98 -11.52 6.06
C ASP A 484 -24.56 -11.60 6.65
N GLU A 485 -23.90 -10.46 6.77
CA GLU A 485 -22.55 -10.36 7.35
C GLU A 485 -22.49 -10.74 8.83
N GLY A 486 -23.63 -10.69 9.53
CA GLY A 486 -23.76 -11.06 10.93
C GLY A 486 -23.48 -12.53 11.20
N ASP A 487 -23.75 -13.41 10.22
CA ASP A 487 -23.60 -14.86 10.34
C ASP A 487 -22.12 -15.32 10.27
N LEU A 488 -21.20 -14.44 9.88
CA LEU A 488 -19.81 -14.79 9.57
C LEU A 488 -19.09 -15.49 10.73
N PHE A 489 -19.26 -15.00 11.96
CA PHE A 489 -18.53 -15.47 13.12
C PHE A 489 -19.15 -16.70 13.80
N ASP A 490 -20.32 -17.14 13.32
CA ASP A 490 -21.02 -18.35 13.78
C ASP A 490 -20.86 -19.52 12.80
N LEU A 491 -20.09 -19.35 11.73
CA LEU A 491 -19.79 -20.40 10.76
C LEU A 491 -19.09 -21.59 11.44
N ARG A 492 -19.63 -22.78 11.21
CA ARG A 492 -19.04 -24.04 11.65
C ARG A 492 -18.59 -24.88 10.47
N VAL A 493 -17.55 -25.67 10.67
CA VAL A 493 -16.94 -26.48 9.60
C VAL A 493 -17.96 -27.42 8.96
N GLU A 494 -18.90 -27.97 9.72
CA GLU A 494 -19.91 -28.91 9.22
C GLU A 494 -20.88 -28.26 8.22
N GLN A 495 -21.07 -26.94 8.30
CA GLN A 495 -21.88 -26.19 7.33
C GLN A 495 -21.14 -25.97 6.01
N LEU A 496 -19.80 -26.06 6.02
CA LEU A 496 -18.95 -25.78 4.87
C LEU A 496 -18.71 -27.01 4.00
N LEU A 497 -18.58 -28.19 4.62
CA LEU A 497 -18.26 -29.45 3.94
C LEU A 497 -19.24 -29.83 2.81
N PRO A 498 -20.58 -29.68 2.95
CA PRO A 498 -21.51 -30.06 1.89
C PRO A 498 -21.54 -29.05 0.73
N ILE A 499 -20.81 -27.92 0.82
CA ILE A 499 -20.94 -26.84 -0.15
C ILE A 499 -20.34 -27.22 -1.50
N LYS A 500 -21.20 -27.19 -2.53
CA LYS A 500 -20.80 -27.17 -3.94
C LYS A 500 -21.07 -25.79 -4.50
N SER A 501 -20.14 -25.25 -5.29
CA SER A 501 -20.32 -23.95 -5.93
C SER A 501 -19.64 -23.90 -7.29
N TYR A 502 -20.09 -22.97 -8.12
CA TYR A 502 -19.31 -22.59 -9.30
C TYR A 502 -18.01 -21.90 -8.89
N VAL A 503 -16.95 -22.14 -9.65
CA VAL A 503 -15.76 -21.30 -9.62
C VAL A 503 -16.06 -20.06 -10.46
N LEU A 504 -16.42 -18.95 -9.83
CA LEU A 504 -16.69 -17.72 -10.55
C LEU A 504 -15.38 -17.03 -10.93
N ASP A 505 -15.38 -16.46 -12.13
CA ASP A 505 -14.40 -15.47 -12.53
C ASP A 505 -14.67 -14.14 -11.80
N GLN A 506 -13.63 -13.53 -11.25
CA GLN A 506 -13.78 -12.36 -10.38
C GLN A 506 -14.19 -11.11 -11.16
N ASP A 507 -13.71 -10.96 -12.39
CA ASP A 507 -13.96 -9.76 -13.20
C ASP A 507 -15.34 -9.81 -13.86
N SER A 508 -15.75 -10.99 -14.31
CA SER A 508 -17.04 -11.18 -14.98
C SER A 508 -18.18 -11.69 -14.09
N GLY A 509 -17.88 -12.29 -12.94
CA GLY A 509 -18.86 -12.94 -12.07
C GLY A 509 -19.48 -14.22 -12.63
N LEU A 510 -18.95 -14.75 -13.74
CA LEU A 510 -19.49 -15.91 -14.45
C LEU A 510 -18.78 -17.21 -14.05
N PRO A 511 -19.42 -18.39 -14.16
CA PRO A 511 -18.75 -19.66 -13.98
C PRO A 511 -17.58 -19.83 -14.98
N LYS A 512 -16.39 -20.10 -14.44
CA LYS A 512 -15.23 -20.51 -15.25
C LYS A 512 -15.55 -21.84 -15.93
N ARG A 513 -15.10 -22.00 -17.17
CA ARG A 513 -15.25 -23.26 -17.91
C ARG A 513 -14.02 -24.13 -17.76
N ASP A 514 -14.20 -25.44 -17.71
CA ASP A 514 -13.09 -26.39 -17.75
C ASP A 514 -12.48 -26.41 -19.16
N PRO A 515 -11.16 -26.22 -19.32
CA PRO A 515 -10.53 -26.14 -20.63
C PRO A 515 -10.57 -27.46 -21.41
N LYS A 516 -10.78 -28.60 -20.76
CA LYS A 516 -10.87 -29.93 -21.40
C LYS A 516 -12.29 -30.26 -21.83
N THR A 517 -13.31 -29.93 -21.02
CA THR A 517 -14.70 -30.33 -21.29
C THR A 517 -15.57 -29.18 -21.83
N GLY A 518 -15.18 -27.93 -21.59
CA GLY A 518 -15.97 -26.75 -21.92
C GLY A 518 -17.17 -26.49 -20.98
N GLU A 519 -17.38 -27.35 -19.98
CA GLU A 519 -18.48 -27.24 -19.01
C GLU A 519 -18.15 -26.27 -17.87
N GLU A 520 -19.17 -25.79 -17.16
CA GLU A 520 -19.01 -24.91 -16.00
C GLU A 520 -18.33 -25.65 -14.84
N LYS A 521 -17.28 -25.04 -14.30
CA LYS A 521 -16.45 -25.66 -13.26
C LYS A 521 -17.15 -25.58 -11.90
N ILE A 522 -17.57 -26.74 -11.41
CA ILE A 522 -18.16 -26.92 -10.07
C ILE A 522 -17.10 -27.52 -9.13
N VAL A 523 -17.03 -27.03 -7.90
CA VAL A 523 -16.08 -27.51 -6.89
C VAL A 523 -16.74 -27.72 -5.53
N THR A 524 -16.25 -28.73 -4.81
CA THR A 524 -16.35 -28.79 -3.34
C THR A 524 -15.24 -27.92 -2.77
N PHE A 525 -15.50 -26.63 -2.60
CA PHE A 525 -14.45 -25.67 -2.30
C PHE A 525 -13.80 -25.97 -0.93
N PHE A 526 -14.60 -26.30 0.08
CA PHE A 526 -14.14 -26.46 1.46
C PHE A 526 -13.71 -27.88 1.86
N ALA A 527 -14.10 -28.90 1.08
CA ALA A 527 -13.82 -30.30 1.38
C ALA A 527 -12.86 -30.93 0.35
N ASN A 528 -12.06 -31.93 0.78
CA ASN A 528 -11.28 -32.79 -0.11
C ASN A 528 -12.16 -33.86 -0.80
N GLN A 529 -11.55 -34.81 -1.51
CA GLN A 529 -12.30 -35.86 -2.22
C GLN A 529 -12.94 -36.86 -1.25
N GLU A 530 -12.38 -36.97 -0.04
CA GLU A 530 -12.82 -37.81 1.06
C GLU A 530 -13.94 -37.17 1.91
N GLY A 531 -14.28 -35.90 1.65
CA GLY A 531 -15.32 -35.16 2.38
C GLY A 531 -14.84 -34.48 3.67
N GLU A 532 -13.53 -34.50 3.95
CA GLU A 532 -12.90 -33.87 5.10
C GLU A 532 -12.52 -32.40 4.81
N PRO A 533 -12.42 -31.54 5.84
CA PRO A 533 -12.05 -30.13 5.63
C PRO A 533 -10.62 -29.99 5.09
N LYS A 534 -10.46 -29.18 4.03
CA LYS A 534 -9.13 -28.80 3.54
C LYS A 534 -8.36 -27.99 4.58
N LYS A 535 -7.03 -28.05 4.54
CA LYS A 535 -6.16 -27.23 5.39
C LYS A 535 -6.50 -25.73 5.31
N ASN A 536 -6.75 -25.22 4.10
CA ASN A 536 -7.13 -23.80 3.91
C ASN A 536 -8.52 -23.47 4.49
N THR A 537 -9.44 -24.44 4.57
CA THR A 537 -10.75 -24.26 5.21
C THR A 537 -10.59 -24.07 6.71
N LEU A 538 -9.76 -24.91 7.35
CA LEU A 538 -9.47 -24.80 8.78
C LEU A 538 -8.74 -23.47 9.08
N ALA A 539 -7.73 -23.14 8.29
CA ALA A 539 -7.02 -21.87 8.41
C ALA A 539 -7.96 -20.66 8.21
N MET A 540 -8.91 -20.72 7.27
CA MET A 540 -9.90 -19.67 7.08
C MET A 540 -10.77 -19.48 8.35
N LEU A 541 -11.24 -20.56 8.97
CA LEU A 541 -12.04 -20.50 10.21
C LEU A 541 -11.23 -19.94 11.39
N GLU A 542 -9.95 -20.30 11.51
CA GLU A 542 -9.03 -19.71 12.50
C GLU A 542 -8.85 -18.21 12.28
N ASN A 543 -8.69 -17.78 11.02
CA ASN A 543 -8.59 -16.36 10.67
C ASN A 543 -9.90 -15.60 10.93
N ILE A 544 -11.06 -16.22 10.71
CA ILE A 544 -12.37 -15.65 11.08
C ILE A 544 -12.45 -15.48 12.60
N ALA A 545 -12.00 -16.46 13.39
CA ALA A 545 -11.98 -16.34 14.85
C ALA A 545 -11.04 -15.22 15.31
N ALA A 546 -9.84 -15.12 14.74
CA ALA A 546 -8.87 -14.07 15.04
C ALA A 546 -9.38 -12.66 14.65
N ALA A 547 -10.17 -12.56 13.58
CA ALA A 547 -10.74 -11.31 13.09
C ALA A 547 -11.65 -10.59 14.11
N LYS A 548 -12.16 -11.30 15.13
CA LYS A 548 -12.93 -10.70 16.24
C LYS A 548 -12.15 -9.64 17.01
N GLN A 549 -10.81 -9.73 17.02
CA GLN A 549 -9.93 -8.85 17.78
C GLN A 549 -9.34 -7.69 16.95
N ARG A 550 -9.79 -7.48 15.71
CA ARG A 550 -9.31 -6.37 14.89
C ARG A 550 -9.73 -5.02 15.51
N PRO A 551 -8.92 -3.95 15.35
CA PRO A 551 -9.26 -2.59 15.81
C PRO A 551 -10.64 -2.12 15.35
N LEU A 552 -11.28 -1.25 16.13
CA LEU A 552 -12.65 -0.78 15.85
C LEU A 552 -12.76 -0.12 14.47
N ALA A 553 -11.74 0.62 14.04
CA ALA A 553 -11.68 1.21 12.70
C ALA A 553 -11.85 0.17 11.57
N ARG A 554 -11.26 -1.03 11.73
CA ARG A 554 -11.38 -2.13 10.76
C ARG A 554 -12.77 -2.76 10.79
N VAL A 555 -13.38 -2.86 11.98
CA VAL A 555 -14.76 -3.33 12.15
C VAL A 555 -15.74 -2.36 11.46
N ILE A 556 -15.62 -1.04 11.71
CA ILE A 556 -16.45 -0.01 11.06
C ILE A 556 -16.28 -0.05 9.54
N THR A 557 -15.05 -0.23 9.05
CA THR A 557 -14.77 -0.39 7.62
C THR A 557 -15.51 -1.62 7.07
N GLY A 558 -15.43 -2.76 7.77
CA GLY A 558 -16.08 -4.02 7.38
C GLY A 558 -17.59 -3.95 7.25
N LEU A 559 -18.27 -3.05 7.99
CA LEU A 559 -19.72 -2.83 7.87
C LEU A 559 -20.16 -2.24 6.52
N SER A 560 -19.21 -1.80 5.69
CA SER A 560 -19.48 -1.31 4.33
C SER A 560 -20.52 -0.17 4.27
N ILE A 561 -20.51 0.71 5.28
CA ILE A 561 -21.41 1.87 5.35
C ILE A 561 -21.08 2.81 4.18
N ARG A 562 -22.12 3.32 3.51
CA ARG A 562 -21.95 4.18 2.33
C ARG A 562 -21.13 5.42 2.70
N HIS A 563 -20.15 5.75 1.85
CA HIS A 563 -19.19 6.86 2.03
C HIS A 563 -18.19 6.72 3.21
N VAL A 564 -18.33 5.70 4.05
CA VAL A 564 -17.38 5.43 5.14
C VAL A 564 -16.28 4.50 4.62
N GLY A 565 -15.15 5.08 4.23
CA GLY A 565 -13.92 4.35 3.94
C GLY A 565 -12.99 4.24 5.16
N PRO A 566 -11.84 3.56 5.03
CA PRO A 566 -10.89 3.35 6.14
C PRO A 566 -10.51 4.64 6.89
N VAL A 567 -10.26 5.73 6.16
CA VAL A 567 -9.89 7.03 6.76
C VAL A 567 -11.02 7.60 7.64
N ALA A 568 -12.26 7.54 7.16
CA ALA A 568 -13.40 8.00 7.94
C ALA A 568 -13.65 7.07 9.14
N ALA A 569 -13.48 5.76 8.95
CA ALA A 569 -13.62 4.77 10.01
C ALA A 569 -12.57 4.96 11.11
N GLU A 570 -11.32 5.25 10.76
CA GLU A 570 -10.25 5.60 11.71
C GLU A 570 -10.59 6.87 12.50
N ALA A 571 -11.07 7.91 11.82
CA ALA A 571 -11.46 9.16 12.47
C ALA A 571 -12.63 8.95 13.46
N LEU A 572 -13.64 8.18 13.06
CA LEU A 572 -14.78 7.83 13.91
C LEU A 572 -14.37 6.96 15.10
N ALA A 573 -13.54 5.94 14.87
CA ALA A 573 -13.03 5.07 15.93
C ALA A 573 -12.19 5.86 16.94
N ARG A 574 -11.34 6.77 16.48
CA ARG A 574 -10.52 7.62 17.34
C ARG A 574 -11.36 8.58 18.19
N GLU A 575 -12.35 9.25 17.58
CA GLU A 575 -13.17 10.23 18.27
C GLU A 575 -14.15 9.56 19.26
N PHE A 576 -14.89 8.56 18.80
CA PHE A 576 -15.99 7.98 19.57
C PHE A 576 -15.58 6.76 20.40
N ARG A 577 -14.49 6.07 20.02
CA ARG A 577 -13.91 4.89 20.69
C ARG A 577 -14.83 3.68 20.91
N SER A 578 -16.11 3.78 20.55
CA SER A 578 -17.11 2.74 20.69
C SER A 578 -18.15 2.86 19.59
N ILE A 579 -18.56 1.73 19.02
CA ILE A 579 -19.62 1.69 18.01
C ILE A 579 -20.97 2.15 18.59
N ASP A 580 -21.22 1.86 19.86
CA ASP A 580 -22.45 2.26 20.54
C ASP A 580 -22.51 3.78 20.67
N ARG A 581 -21.36 4.42 20.93
CA ARG A 581 -21.28 5.88 20.96
C ARG A 581 -21.50 6.49 19.57
N ILE A 582 -21.02 5.85 18.51
CA ILE A 582 -21.28 6.28 17.11
C ILE A 582 -22.77 6.15 16.78
N GLU A 583 -23.41 5.04 17.16
CA GLU A 583 -24.84 4.78 16.92
C GLU A 583 -25.72 5.88 17.53
N HIS A 584 -25.42 6.27 18.79
CA HIS A 584 -26.18 7.26 19.55
C HIS A 584 -25.79 8.71 19.26
N ALA A 585 -24.67 8.95 18.56
CA ALA A 585 -24.26 10.30 18.20
C ALA A 585 -25.31 10.99 17.30
N THR A 586 -25.44 12.30 17.50
CA THR A 586 -26.24 13.16 16.64
C THR A 586 -25.54 13.39 15.30
N GLU A 587 -26.29 13.74 14.25
CA GLU A 587 -25.70 14.05 12.94
C GLU A 587 -24.68 15.19 13.02
N GLY A 588 -24.92 16.19 13.88
CA GLY A 588 -24.01 17.31 14.11
C GLY A 588 -22.69 16.90 14.77
N GLU A 589 -22.73 15.98 15.74
CA GLU A 589 -21.51 15.42 16.36
C GLU A 589 -20.71 14.59 15.37
N LEU A 590 -21.39 13.74 14.58
CA LEU A 590 -20.73 12.96 13.53
C LEU A 590 -20.07 13.86 12.48
N ALA A 591 -20.76 14.91 12.03
CA ALA A 591 -20.23 15.85 11.04
C ALA A 591 -19.13 16.78 11.58
N ALA A 592 -18.94 16.84 12.89
CA ALA A 592 -17.87 17.62 13.51
C ALA A 592 -16.52 16.88 13.49
N VAL A 593 -16.51 15.57 13.24
CA VAL A 593 -15.28 14.77 13.16
C VAL A 593 -14.51 15.12 11.89
N GLU A 594 -13.21 15.37 12.04
CA GLU A 594 -12.35 15.69 10.91
C GLU A 594 -12.34 14.54 9.89
N GLY A 595 -12.70 14.85 8.63
CA GLY A 595 -12.84 13.84 7.57
C GLY A 595 -14.23 13.22 7.45
N VAL A 596 -15.16 13.53 8.37
CA VAL A 596 -16.56 13.11 8.32
C VAL A 596 -17.43 14.32 7.98
N GLY A 597 -17.77 14.47 6.71
CA GLY A 597 -18.68 15.54 6.27
C GLY A 597 -20.16 15.20 6.53
N PRO A 598 -21.09 16.16 6.33
CA PRO A 598 -22.53 15.95 6.51
C PRO A 598 -23.11 14.76 5.73
N ILE A 599 -22.60 14.51 4.51
CA ILE A 599 -23.03 13.36 3.70
C ILE A 599 -22.70 12.02 4.38
N ILE A 600 -21.52 11.92 5.01
CA ILE A 600 -21.08 10.72 5.71
C ILE A 600 -21.88 10.56 7.00
N ALA A 601 -22.07 11.65 7.75
CA ALA A 601 -22.89 11.67 8.96
C ALA A 601 -24.33 11.20 8.70
N ALA A 602 -24.99 11.75 7.68
CA ALA A 602 -26.34 11.32 7.28
C ALA A 602 -26.38 9.86 6.84
N SER A 603 -25.35 9.38 6.12
CA SER A 603 -25.27 7.98 5.69
C SER A 603 -25.10 7.02 6.87
N LEU A 604 -24.34 7.42 7.91
CA LEU A 604 -24.23 6.67 9.16
C LEU A 604 -25.59 6.57 9.85
N LYS A 605 -26.30 7.69 10.05
CA LYS A 605 -27.62 7.68 10.70
C LYS A 605 -28.61 6.78 9.96
N GLN A 606 -28.72 6.93 8.64
CA GLN A 606 -29.58 6.08 7.81
C GLN A 606 -29.21 4.60 7.89
N TRP A 607 -27.92 4.29 8.02
CA TRP A 607 -27.48 2.90 8.17
C TRP A 607 -27.95 2.31 9.51
N PHE A 608 -27.81 3.05 10.62
CA PHE A 608 -28.27 2.58 11.95
C PHE A 608 -29.80 2.54 12.11
N GLU A 609 -30.56 3.27 11.29
CA GLU A 609 -32.03 3.23 11.31
C GLU A 609 -32.61 1.89 10.81
N GLU A 610 -31.86 1.14 9.99
CA GLU A 610 -32.29 -0.14 9.43
C GLU A 610 -32.16 -1.28 10.45
N ASP A 611 -33.26 -1.96 10.75
CA ASP A 611 -33.31 -3.04 11.77
C ASP A 611 -32.32 -4.17 11.49
N TRP A 612 -32.17 -4.55 10.22
CA TRP A 612 -31.29 -5.66 9.85
C TRP A 612 -29.80 -5.31 9.96
N HIS A 613 -29.43 -4.03 9.88
CA HIS A 613 -28.06 -3.59 10.15
C HIS A 613 -27.75 -3.66 11.66
N ARG A 614 -28.70 -3.26 12.51
CA ARG A 614 -28.56 -3.40 13.97
C ARG A 614 -28.48 -4.87 14.40
N GLU A 615 -29.16 -5.75 13.68
CA GLU A 615 -29.06 -7.20 13.89
C GLU A 615 -27.65 -7.75 13.59
N ILE A 616 -26.95 -7.24 12.56
CA ILE A 616 -25.54 -7.59 12.30
C ILE A 616 -24.68 -7.25 13.52
N LEU A 617 -24.83 -6.03 14.06
CA LEU A 617 -24.08 -5.60 15.24
C LEU A 617 -24.42 -6.44 16.47
N ARG A 618 -25.69 -6.82 16.66
CA ARG A 618 -26.11 -7.71 17.74
C ARG A 618 -25.43 -9.07 17.65
N LYS A 619 -25.39 -9.69 16.46
CA LYS A 619 -24.72 -10.97 16.22
C LYS A 619 -23.21 -10.86 16.46
N TRP A 620 -22.57 -9.83 15.94
CA TRP A 620 -21.13 -9.61 16.14
C TRP A 620 -20.77 -9.35 17.61
N ARG A 621 -21.58 -8.57 18.35
CA ARG A 621 -21.43 -8.41 19.80
C ARG A 621 -21.52 -9.76 20.51
N ALA A 622 -22.54 -10.56 20.20
CA ALA A 622 -22.71 -11.90 20.78
C ALA A 622 -21.56 -12.85 20.45
N ALA A 623 -20.97 -12.73 19.26
CA ALA A 623 -19.82 -13.52 18.84
C ALA A 623 -18.49 -13.07 19.45
N GLY A 624 -18.47 -11.95 20.19
CA GLY A 624 -17.27 -11.40 20.85
C GLY A 624 -16.39 -10.53 19.95
N VAL A 625 -16.96 -9.93 18.90
CA VAL A 625 -16.25 -8.95 18.05
C VAL A 625 -16.00 -7.68 18.86
N ARG A 626 -14.78 -7.13 18.73
CA ARG A 626 -14.38 -5.88 19.35
C ARG A 626 -15.25 -4.71 18.86
N MET A 627 -16.01 -4.12 19.78
CA MET A 627 -16.89 -2.96 19.52
C MET A 627 -16.37 -1.65 20.11
N GLU A 628 -15.23 -1.70 20.79
CA GLU A 628 -14.60 -0.57 21.48
C GLU A 628 -13.08 -0.61 21.29
N GLU A 629 -12.42 0.55 21.29
CA GLU A 629 -10.96 0.64 21.26
C GLU A 629 -10.34 0.23 22.60
N GLU A 630 -9.11 -0.32 22.55
CA GLU A 630 -8.35 -0.64 23.77
C GLU A 630 -8.14 0.63 24.63
N GLY A 631 -8.37 0.51 25.94
CA GLY A 631 -8.34 1.62 26.89
C GLY A 631 -9.58 2.52 26.90
N ALA A 632 -10.71 2.08 26.34
CA ALA A 632 -12.00 2.78 26.48
C ALA A 632 -12.56 2.72 27.92
N GLY A 633 -12.09 1.76 28.73
CA GLY A 633 -12.58 1.47 30.08
C GLY A 633 -11.57 1.64 31.23
N GLU A 634 -10.37 2.18 31.02
CA GLU A 634 -9.39 2.41 32.10
C GLU A 634 -9.01 3.89 32.17
N GLU A 635 -8.89 4.39 33.41
CA GLU A 635 -8.73 5.79 33.80
C GLU A 635 -7.90 6.59 32.81
N GLN A 636 -8.55 7.55 32.15
CA GLN A 636 -7.87 8.60 31.41
C GLN A 636 -6.86 9.23 32.38
N GLY A 637 -5.57 9.08 32.07
CA GLY A 637 -4.57 9.97 32.64
C GLY A 637 -5.05 11.43 32.50
N PRO A 638 -4.61 12.35 33.37
CA PRO A 638 -5.10 13.71 33.36
C PRO A 638 -5.05 14.27 31.93
N ARG A 639 -6.16 14.88 31.48
CA ARG A 639 -6.26 15.60 30.20
C ARG A 639 -6.11 17.09 30.45
N PRO A 640 -4.90 17.57 30.77
CA PRO A 640 -4.68 18.93 31.26
C PRO A 640 -5.01 20.01 30.24
N LEU A 641 -5.16 19.64 28.95
CA LEU A 641 -5.43 20.59 27.87
C LEU A 641 -6.87 20.52 27.35
N GLU A 642 -7.78 19.82 28.04
CA GLU A 642 -9.17 19.73 27.63
C GLU A 642 -9.85 21.10 27.56
N GLY A 643 -10.54 21.38 26.45
CA GLY A 643 -11.19 22.68 26.18
C GLY A 643 -10.26 23.78 25.65
N LEU A 644 -8.94 23.53 25.58
CA LEU A 644 -7.97 24.48 25.07
C LEU A 644 -7.88 24.41 23.54
N THR A 645 -7.94 25.55 22.85
CA THR A 645 -7.71 25.61 21.39
C THR A 645 -6.29 26.09 21.08
N VAL A 646 -5.51 25.32 20.32
CA VAL A 646 -4.10 25.63 20.02
C VAL A 646 -3.90 25.70 18.50
N VAL A 647 -3.05 26.61 18.02
CA VAL A 647 -2.67 26.72 16.60
C VAL A 647 -1.16 26.53 16.48
N VAL A 648 -0.71 25.62 15.61
CA VAL A 648 0.73 25.40 15.35
C VAL A 648 1.11 26.00 13.98
N THR A 649 2.13 26.86 13.98
CA THR A 649 2.66 27.56 12.80
C THR A 649 4.19 27.65 12.84
N GLY A 650 4.82 27.73 11.67
CA GLY A 650 6.28 27.63 11.54
C GLY A 650 6.80 26.18 11.64
N THR A 651 8.12 26.03 11.52
CA THR A 651 8.83 24.75 11.63
C THR A 651 9.41 24.60 13.03
N LEU A 652 9.03 23.54 13.76
CA LEU A 652 9.60 23.21 15.07
C LEU A 652 10.82 22.29 14.87
N GLN A 653 11.85 22.45 15.70
CA GLN A 653 13.12 21.74 15.58
C GLN A 653 13.01 20.28 16.03
N ASN A 654 12.25 20.02 17.09
CA ASN A 654 12.11 18.72 17.75
C ASN A 654 10.78 18.02 17.45
N TYR A 655 9.82 18.73 16.85
CA TYR A 655 8.51 18.17 16.50
C TYR A 655 8.20 18.36 15.02
N THR A 656 7.76 17.29 14.37
CA THR A 656 7.04 17.48 13.10
C THR A 656 5.70 18.15 13.38
N ARG A 657 5.17 18.91 12.42
CA ARG A 657 3.89 19.61 12.60
C ARG A 657 2.73 18.66 12.95
N ASP A 658 2.74 17.46 12.39
CA ASP A 658 1.74 16.45 12.69
C ASP A 658 2.01 15.77 14.04
N GLY A 659 3.27 15.54 14.42
CA GLY A 659 3.63 15.08 15.76
C GLY A 659 3.26 16.06 16.87
N ALA A 660 3.42 17.37 16.65
CA ALA A 660 2.98 18.41 17.58
C ALA A 660 1.45 18.44 17.74
N LYS A 661 0.70 18.24 16.65
CA LYS A 661 -0.76 18.11 16.69
C LYS A 661 -1.19 16.89 17.50
N GLU A 662 -0.54 15.75 17.25
CA GLU A 662 -0.84 14.49 17.91
C GLU A 662 -0.57 14.58 19.42
N ALA A 663 0.57 15.14 19.83
CA ALA A 663 0.89 15.36 21.24
C ALA A 663 -0.16 16.24 21.95
N LEU A 664 -0.59 17.33 21.31
CA LEU A 664 -1.64 18.22 21.82
C LEU A 664 -3.01 17.51 21.92
N GLN A 665 -3.38 16.75 20.89
CA GLN A 665 -4.65 16.03 20.84
C GLN A 665 -4.71 14.90 21.89
N ASN A 666 -3.59 14.20 22.11
CA ASN A 666 -3.49 13.16 23.13
C ASN A 666 -3.71 13.69 24.55
N LEU A 667 -3.39 14.97 24.80
CA LEU A 667 -3.61 15.65 26.09
C LEU A 667 -4.96 16.39 26.18
N GLY A 668 -5.81 16.29 25.14
CA GLY A 668 -7.17 16.85 25.13
C GLY A 668 -7.35 18.21 24.44
N ALA A 669 -6.30 18.77 23.83
CA ALA A 669 -6.40 20.07 23.16
C ALA A 669 -7.05 19.99 21.77
N LYS A 670 -7.80 21.02 21.40
CA LYS A 670 -8.34 21.22 20.05
C LYS A 670 -7.33 21.97 19.19
N VAL A 671 -6.77 21.34 18.16
CA VAL A 671 -5.81 22.00 17.26
C VAL A 671 -6.51 22.54 16.02
N THR A 672 -6.37 23.85 15.73
CA THR A 672 -7.03 24.50 14.58
C THR A 672 -6.05 25.11 13.58
N GLY A 673 -6.50 25.27 12.34
CA GLY A 673 -5.70 25.86 11.27
C GLY A 673 -5.67 27.39 11.25
N SER A 674 -6.58 28.06 11.96
CA SER A 674 -6.75 29.51 11.96
C SER A 674 -6.73 30.09 13.38
N VAL A 675 -6.18 31.29 13.52
CA VAL A 675 -6.14 32.05 14.78
C VAL A 675 -7.42 32.89 14.93
N SER A 676 -8.05 32.79 16.10
CA SER A 676 -9.26 33.52 16.49
C SER A 676 -9.16 34.02 17.94
N LYS A 677 -10.11 34.85 18.40
CA LYS A 677 -10.19 35.27 19.81
C LYS A 677 -10.43 34.11 20.80
N LYS A 678 -10.85 32.94 20.32
CA LYS A 678 -11.05 31.73 21.13
C LYS A 678 -9.81 30.83 21.17
N THR A 679 -8.76 31.18 20.43
CA THR A 679 -7.50 30.45 20.45
C THR A 679 -6.81 30.72 21.79
N GLY A 680 -6.45 29.66 22.51
CA GLY A 680 -5.75 29.72 23.78
C GLY A 680 -4.25 29.96 23.61
N PHE A 681 -3.62 29.30 22.65
CA PHE A 681 -2.19 29.49 22.34
C PHE A 681 -1.90 29.40 20.85
N VAL A 682 -0.87 30.11 20.40
CA VAL A 682 -0.25 29.92 19.08
C VAL A 682 1.20 29.47 19.29
N VAL A 683 1.49 28.24 18.90
CA VAL A 683 2.85 27.67 18.93
C VAL A 683 3.56 28.03 17.64
N VAL A 684 4.75 28.61 17.79
CA VAL A 684 5.48 29.29 16.73
C VAL A 684 6.89 28.71 16.67
N GLY A 685 7.19 28.06 15.54
CA GLY A 685 8.54 27.67 15.15
C GLY A 685 9.16 28.67 14.16
N ASP A 686 10.28 28.28 13.54
CA ASP A 686 10.99 29.12 12.58
C ASP A 686 10.08 29.53 11.40
N SER A 687 10.16 30.81 11.01
CA SER A 687 9.35 31.45 9.94
C SER A 687 7.82 31.32 10.10
N PRO A 688 7.21 31.88 11.16
CA PRO A 688 5.83 31.57 11.56
C PRO A 688 4.73 32.20 10.69
N GLY A 689 5.08 33.07 9.74
CA GLY A 689 4.19 33.62 8.72
C GLY A 689 2.98 34.39 9.26
N SER A 690 1.94 34.54 8.43
CA SER A 690 0.77 35.40 8.69
C SER A 690 -0.10 35.02 9.90
N LYS A 691 0.14 33.86 10.53
CA LYS A 691 -0.59 33.42 11.73
C LYS A 691 0.00 34.00 13.00
N TYR A 692 1.31 34.24 13.04
CA TYR A 692 1.96 34.96 14.13
C TYR A 692 1.45 36.40 14.19
N ASP A 693 1.44 37.09 13.04
CA ASP A 693 0.94 38.46 12.94
C ASP A 693 -0.51 38.57 13.46
N LYS A 694 -1.34 37.58 13.10
CA LYS A 694 -2.73 37.51 13.56
C LYS A 694 -2.88 37.19 15.05
N ALA A 695 -1.97 36.40 15.62
CA ALA A 695 -1.93 36.12 17.06
C ALA A 695 -1.60 37.38 17.86
N MET A 696 -0.60 38.14 17.41
CA MET A 696 -0.21 39.42 18.00
C MET A 696 -1.35 40.44 17.95
N GLN A 697 -2.01 40.60 16.79
CA GLN A 697 -3.17 41.50 16.63
C GLN A 697 -4.34 41.15 17.56
N LEU A 698 -4.58 39.85 17.79
CA LEU A 698 -5.66 39.36 18.62
C LEU A 698 -5.25 39.20 20.10
N LYS A 699 -4.00 39.54 20.45
CA LYS A 699 -3.41 39.38 21.79
C LYS A 699 -3.57 37.96 22.34
N VAL A 700 -3.42 36.97 21.46
CA VAL A 700 -3.43 35.55 21.83
C VAL A 700 -2.01 35.17 22.28
N PRO A 701 -1.83 34.47 23.42
CA PRO A 701 -0.52 34.03 23.88
C PRO A 701 0.25 33.22 22.83
N VAL A 702 1.51 33.59 22.59
CA VAL A 702 2.41 32.93 21.64
C VAL A 702 3.47 32.13 22.40
N LEU A 703 3.66 30.88 22.03
CA LEU A 703 4.69 29.99 22.60
C LEU A 703 5.76 29.74 21.55
N ASN A 704 7.03 29.87 21.95
CA ASN A 704 8.14 29.27 21.22
C ASN A 704 8.21 27.76 21.54
N GLU A 705 9.20 27.06 20.98
CA GLU A 705 9.32 25.61 21.16
C GLU A 705 9.57 25.17 22.62
N GLU A 706 10.28 25.98 23.40
CA GLU A 706 10.47 25.73 24.84
C GLU A 706 9.13 25.89 25.60
N GLY A 707 8.38 26.96 25.34
CA GLY A 707 7.05 27.15 25.90
C GLY A 707 6.05 26.09 25.45
N PHE A 708 6.23 25.51 24.26
CA PHE A 708 5.44 24.37 23.80
C PHE A 708 5.74 23.10 24.59
N ALA A 709 7.01 22.83 24.92
CA ALA A 709 7.37 21.71 25.80
C ALA A 709 6.76 21.88 27.21
N VAL A 710 6.77 23.11 27.75
CA VAL A 710 6.11 23.43 29.03
C VAL A 710 4.60 23.19 28.95
N LEU A 711 3.95 23.58 27.85
CA LEU A 711 2.52 23.30 27.65
C LEU A 711 2.17 21.81 27.69
N LEU A 712 3.03 20.97 27.10
CA LEU A 712 2.83 19.52 27.07
C LEU A 712 3.12 18.85 28.44
N ALA A 713 4.11 19.33 29.17
CA ALA A 713 4.57 18.71 30.42
C ALA A 713 3.85 19.22 31.68
N GLU A 714 3.59 20.53 31.73
CA GLU A 714 3.16 21.24 32.95
C GLU A 714 1.78 21.89 32.83
N GLY A 715 1.22 21.95 31.61
CA GLY A 715 -0.14 22.41 31.35
C GLY A 715 -0.28 23.91 31.04
N PRO A 716 -1.52 24.40 30.89
CA PRO A 716 -1.79 25.70 30.28
C PRO A 716 -1.39 26.88 31.16
N ASP A 717 -1.43 26.76 32.49
CA ASP A 717 -1.10 27.89 33.38
C ASP A 717 0.41 28.19 33.37
N ALA A 718 1.26 27.15 33.45
CA ALA A 718 2.72 27.28 33.30
C ALA A 718 3.11 27.79 31.90
N ALA A 719 2.42 27.33 30.86
CA ALA A 719 2.67 27.79 29.50
C ALA A 719 2.33 29.28 29.29
N ARG A 720 1.37 29.85 30.03
CA ARG A 720 1.10 31.31 29.93
C ARG A 720 2.25 32.16 30.46
N GLU A 721 2.96 31.68 31.47
CA GLU A 721 4.14 32.36 32.01
C GLU A 721 5.35 32.24 31.08
N ALA A 722 5.44 31.13 30.34
CA ALA A 722 6.44 30.89 29.30
C ALA A 722 6.10 31.53 27.94
N ALA A 723 5.00 32.30 27.83
CA ALA A 723 4.61 32.95 26.59
C ALA A 723 5.56 34.09 26.23
N VAL A 724 5.86 34.23 24.93
CA VAL A 724 6.73 35.28 24.42
C VAL A 724 6.11 36.64 24.73
N PRO A 725 6.88 37.61 25.28
CA PRO A 725 6.36 38.95 25.58
C PRO A 725 5.74 39.57 24.33
N THR A 726 4.52 40.06 24.46
CA THR A 726 3.92 40.92 23.44
C THR A 726 4.59 42.27 23.60
N GLU A 727 5.55 42.63 22.74
CA GLU A 727 6.06 44.00 22.72
C GLU A 727 4.87 44.96 22.55
N GLU A 728 4.76 45.95 23.46
CA GLU A 728 3.65 46.92 23.53
C GLU A 728 3.50 47.80 22.29
#